data_AF-A0A9E3WAT6-F1
#
_entry.id   AF-A0A9E3WAT6-F1
#
_cell.length_a   1.000
_cell.length_b   1.000
_cell.length_c   1.000
_cell.angle_alpha   90.00
_cell.angle_beta   90.00
_cell.angle_gamma   90.00
#
_symmetry.space_group_name_H-M   'P 1'
#
loop_
_entity.id
_entity.type
_entity.pdbx_description
1 polymer ?
#
loop_
_entity_poly.entity_id
_entity_poly.type
_entity_poly.pdbx_seq_one_letter_code
_entity_poly.pdbx_strand_id
1 'polypeptide(L)'
;MSENDATLDSCGCCEGIEALTPLALDNPAGLSALKYRVGTHGAFKQTMLVNLLKYPTLRKLTTRDDDDASIALFDLAAMMLDVLTFYQERITNEGYLRTASERLSIVELVRAIGYELNPGVAASTYLAFKLETAAGAPGEARIDTGIQVQSVPGQDEKPQIFETVETIQARAEWNEMKPQQTATFIPGLGDTEIYLAGVTTNLEPGDVLLFVGDERRSNPGSERWDFRRIKTVTPNTSGQYTRITWDEGLGWQRFSTILPASQNFTAYAFRTRASLFGYNAPDPRLMVGDLRTQFSLGAGATEWPGLSISGIAESGESNVIYLDALYPQVVPGSWVVLSRHAPRTGRNYEEAYEVVTADESSRKAFTLAQKTTRLFLSGENLEEKFNQQVRNIIVYAESEALPLAEKPVTDPLSGDTIVLDDRVEPIEAGRMLMISGRRIRVTVASGTHTLTATDGSTATIRTGDSLIVMETPAVQSGGRLRWTLMTADEFVGSVTLRADRLTYVPANAEDAIVSEVVTIESMTDTADPTVITLVAAMTRSYDRTTVTLYGNVAPATHGKTQANEVLGSGNASQSFQNFVLKQTPLTHVSAATPSGAESTLQVRVNDILWHEVPTLYLRGARERVFVTHMDDEGSVSVQFGDGKTGARLPSGDENVRATYRYGIGQEGMLKAQQLSLLMTRPLGVRGVINPMAPTGAADPEASEAARDNAPVTVLTLDRIVSLRDFEDFARAFAGVGKAQSTWLWDGRTRIVHVTIAADSGTDGDFRIDSTSDLYLNLRQSIDATRDTVQPLQIDTYEPIFFRIEADVFVNPDYLPEKVEAAVKSALEAAFSYQQRTFGQAVHRSEVLAVMQAVDGVEYIDLNALSISGAPATNEPRLIAQRVRQEDGLIRLAQLLTLEENGVDLEMRT
;
A
#
# COMPACT_ATOMS: atom_id res chain seq x y z
N MET A 1 58.03 8.91 -77.96
CA MET A 1 56.73 8.21 -77.88
C MET A 1 55.80 9.05 -77.01
N SER A 2 54.53 9.06 -77.36
CA SER A 2 53.49 10.07 -77.09
C SER A 2 52.95 10.15 -75.66
N GLU A 3 52.24 11.25 -75.37
CA GLU A 3 51.47 11.64 -74.16
C GLU A 3 50.37 10.66 -73.66
N ASN A 4 50.47 9.35 -73.90
CA ASN A 4 49.42 8.37 -73.54
C ASN A 4 49.86 7.25 -72.58
N ASP A 5 51.01 7.37 -71.92
CA ASP A 5 51.48 6.36 -70.93
C ASP A 5 51.20 6.73 -69.46
N ALA A 6 50.52 7.85 -69.21
CA ALA A 6 50.29 8.36 -67.84
C ALA A 6 49.04 7.79 -67.13
N THR A 7 48.30 6.86 -67.75
CA THR A 7 46.99 6.40 -67.22
C THR A 7 46.90 4.90 -66.94
N LEU A 8 48.03 4.22 -66.72
CA LEU A 8 48.06 2.78 -66.36
C LEU A 8 48.61 2.47 -64.95
N ASP A 9 48.97 3.48 -64.15
CA ASP A 9 49.34 3.27 -62.73
C ASP A 9 48.13 3.51 -61.83
N SER A 10 47.19 2.57 -61.83
CA SER A 10 46.01 2.58 -60.95
C SER A 10 46.11 1.60 -59.79
N CYS A 11 47.24 0.90 -59.63
CA CYS A 11 47.47 -0.04 -58.52
C CYS A 11 48.35 0.50 -57.39
N GLY A 12 48.96 1.69 -57.53
CA GLY A 12 49.86 2.25 -56.51
C GLY A 12 51.13 1.44 -56.29
N CYS A 13 51.44 0.47 -57.18
CA CYS A 13 52.53 -0.48 -57.00
C CYS A 13 53.94 0.15 -57.12
N CYS A 14 54.01 1.40 -57.59
CA CYS A 14 55.26 2.16 -57.76
C CYS A 14 55.44 3.32 -56.76
N GLU A 15 54.46 3.58 -55.88
CA GLU A 15 54.64 4.45 -54.72
C GLU A 15 55.46 3.67 -53.69
N GLY A 16 56.72 4.07 -53.47
CA GLY A 16 57.60 3.36 -52.54
C GLY A 16 57.00 3.24 -51.14
N ILE A 17 57.44 2.24 -50.37
CA ILE A 17 57.03 2.07 -48.97
C ILE A 17 57.30 3.36 -48.16
N GLU A 18 56.28 3.84 -47.45
CA GLU A 18 56.37 5.03 -46.59
C GLU A 18 56.48 4.66 -45.10
N ALA A 19 57.07 5.56 -44.32
CA ALA A 19 57.13 5.42 -42.86
C ALA A 19 55.75 5.75 -42.26
N LEU A 20 55.11 4.73 -41.66
CA LEU A 20 53.74 4.82 -41.12
C LEU A 20 53.70 5.09 -39.61
N THR A 21 54.86 5.09 -38.93
CA THR A 21 54.96 5.26 -37.47
C THR A 21 56.04 6.28 -37.08
N PRO A 22 55.88 6.98 -35.94
CA PRO A 22 54.72 6.92 -35.04
C PRO A 22 53.50 7.67 -35.59
N LEU A 23 52.31 7.12 -35.37
CA LEU A 23 51.05 7.83 -35.59
C LEU A 23 50.94 9.00 -34.60
N ALA A 24 50.36 10.11 -35.05
CA ALA A 24 50.09 11.25 -34.18
C ALA A 24 49.05 10.87 -33.11
N LEU A 25 49.34 11.24 -31.86
CA LEU A 25 48.41 11.09 -30.75
C LEU A 25 47.54 12.34 -30.68
N ASP A 26 46.27 12.19 -31.05
CA ASP A 26 45.26 13.25 -30.94
C ASP A 26 44.02 12.68 -30.23
N ASN A 27 43.70 13.23 -29.08
CA ASN A 27 42.60 12.79 -28.21
C ASN A 27 41.82 14.03 -27.75
N PRO A 28 40.74 14.44 -28.44
CA PRO A 28 39.86 15.50 -27.99
C PRO A 28 39.25 15.19 -26.61
N ALA A 29 38.82 16.24 -25.90
CA ALA A 29 38.16 16.10 -24.61
C ALA A 29 36.82 15.36 -24.73
N GLY A 30 36.47 14.56 -23.72
CA GLY A 30 35.16 13.91 -23.63
C GLY A 30 35.04 12.58 -24.37
N LEU A 31 36.12 12.00 -24.89
CA LEU A 31 36.09 10.65 -25.46
C LEU A 31 35.80 9.58 -24.40
N SER A 32 35.17 8.47 -24.82
CA SER A 32 34.96 7.27 -23.98
C SER A 32 36.13 6.29 -24.03
N ALA A 33 37.07 6.48 -24.95
CA ALA A 33 38.33 5.75 -25.03
C ALA A 33 39.41 6.65 -25.63
N LEU A 34 40.64 6.49 -25.17
CA LEU A 34 41.82 7.18 -25.69
C LEU A 34 42.53 6.29 -26.71
N LYS A 35 42.87 6.90 -27.85
CA LYS A 35 43.77 6.30 -28.84
C LYS A 35 45.20 6.66 -28.46
N TYR A 36 45.95 5.68 -27.98
CA TYR A 36 47.35 5.83 -27.57
C TYR A 36 48.29 4.91 -28.35
N ARG A 37 47.75 4.08 -29.25
CA ARG A 37 48.54 3.20 -30.11
C ARG A 37 49.24 3.98 -31.21
N VAL A 38 50.57 4.06 -31.17
CA VAL A 38 51.39 4.79 -32.15
C VAL A 38 51.75 3.97 -33.39
N GLY A 39 51.35 2.69 -33.44
CA GLY A 39 51.54 1.80 -34.60
C GLY A 39 51.02 0.39 -34.36
N THR A 40 50.89 -0.39 -35.44
CA THR A 40 50.67 -1.84 -35.40
C THR A 40 51.95 -2.57 -35.80
N HIS A 41 52.03 -3.88 -35.56
CA HIS A 41 53.15 -4.71 -36.03
C HIS A 41 53.52 -4.41 -37.49
N GLY A 42 52.55 -4.45 -38.41
CA GLY A 42 52.77 -4.18 -39.83
C GLY A 42 53.30 -2.76 -40.09
N ALA A 43 52.75 -1.75 -39.41
CA ALA A 43 53.15 -0.35 -39.58
C ALA A 43 54.59 -0.10 -39.05
N PHE A 44 54.95 -0.71 -37.92
CA PHE A 44 56.32 -0.65 -37.38
C PHE A 44 57.32 -1.36 -38.30
N LYS A 45 57.01 -2.59 -38.72
CA LYS A 45 57.86 -3.36 -39.64
C LYS A 45 58.09 -2.60 -40.93
N GLN A 46 57.04 -2.07 -41.56
CA GLN A 46 57.16 -1.25 -42.76
C GLN A 46 58.05 -0.02 -42.51
N THR A 47 57.82 0.72 -41.43
CA THR A 47 58.64 1.90 -41.08
C THR A 47 60.11 1.56 -40.90
N MET A 48 60.41 0.43 -40.25
CA MET A 48 61.80 -0.05 -40.09
C MET A 48 62.43 -0.42 -41.43
N LEU A 49 61.69 -1.10 -42.32
CA LEU A 49 62.13 -1.46 -43.66
C LEU A 49 62.39 -0.24 -44.55
N VAL A 50 61.58 0.81 -44.43
CA VAL A 50 61.81 2.11 -45.09
C VAL A 50 63.09 2.77 -44.56
N ASN A 51 63.29 2.73 -43.23
CA ASN A 51 64.42 3.38 -42.59
C ASN A 51 65.76 2.67 -42.84
N LEU A 52 65.78 1.39 -43.25
CA LEU A 52 67.01 0.69 -43.68
C LEU A 52 67.81 1.48 -44.71
N LEU A 53 67.12 2.13 -45.66
CA LEU A 53 67.75 2.91 -46.73
C LEU A 53 68.38 4.22 -46.23
N LYS A 54 67.90 4.73 -45.09
CA LYS A 54 68.36 5.98 -44.47
C LYS A 54 69.68 5.82 -43.72
N TYR A 55 70.03 4.61 -43.27
CA TYR A 55 71.28 4.33 -42.57
C TYR A 55 72.37 3.84 -43.53
N PRO A 56 73.44 4.62 -43.79
CA PRO A 56 74.46 4.29 -44.79
C PRO A 56 75.13 2.92 -44.59
N THR A 57 75.28 2.49 -43.34
CA THR A 57 75.86 1.19 -42.95
C THR A 57 74.96 0.00 -43.28
N LEU A 58 73.64 0.19 -43.29
CA LEU A 58 72.64 -0.85 -43.50
C LEU A 58 72.13 -0.93 -44.95
N ARG A 59 72.53 0.02 -45.82
CA ARG A 59 72.16 0.03 -47.26
C ARG A 59 72.55 -1.24 -48.02
N LYS A 60 73.53 -2.01 -47.53
CA LYS A 60 73.94 -3.29 -48.13
C LYS A 60 72.95 -4.43 -47.86
N LEU A 61 72.00 -4.26 -46.94
CA LEU A 61 70.95 -5.24 -46.65
C LEU A 61 69.80 -5.07 -47.65
N THR A 62 69.86 -5.79 -48.78
CA THR A 62 68.94 -5.63 -49.92
C THR A 62 67.73 -6.56 -49.90
N THR A 63 67.79 -7.66 -49.15
CA THR A 63 66.67 -8.60 -49.01
C THR A 63 65.47 -7.96 -48.29
N ARG A 64 64.25 -8.31 -48.72
CA ARG A 64 62.99 -7.94 -48.07
C ARG A 64 62.11 -9.16 -47.81
N ASP A 65 62.67 -10.35 -47.99
CA ASP A 65 61.96 -11.60 -47.79
C ASP A 65 61.82 -11.88 -46.29
N ASP A 66 60.62 -12.28 -45.88
CA ASP A 66 60.33 -12.59 -44.47
C ASP A 66 61.11 -13.81 -43.95
N ASP A 67 61.64 -14.64 -44.85
CA ASP A 67 62.46 -15.82 -44.53
C ASP A 67 63.93 -15.45 -44.21
N ASP A 68 64.35 -14.19 -44.35
CA ASP A 68 65.71 -13.75 -44.02
C ASP A 68 65.89 -13.46 -42.52
N ALA A 69 66.97 -13.97 -41.94
CA ALA A 69 67.27 -13.82 -40.51
C ALA A 69 67.42 -12.35 -40.06
N SER A 70 67.85 -11.44 -40.94
CA SER A 70 67.97 -10.02 -40.64
C SER A 70 66.60 -9.32 -40.63
N ILE A 71 65.69 -9.74 -41.52
CA ILE A 71 64.31 -9.26 -41.57
C ILE A 71 63.51 -9.79 -40.38
N ALA A 72 63.76 -11.03 -39.97
CA ALA A 72 63.19 -11.60 -38.74
C ALA A 72 63.51 -10.77 -37.48
N LEU A 73 64.68 -10.12 -37.39
CA LEU A 73 65.00 -9.22 -36.28
C LEU A 73 64.13 -7.95 -36.27
N PHE A 74 63.84 -7.38 -37.45
CA PHE A 74 62.90 -6.26 -37.57
C PHE A 74 61.47 -6.69 -37.27
N ASP A 75 61.10 -7.90 -37.68
CA ASP A 75 59.80 -8.50 -37.39
C ASP A 75 59.58 -8.70 -35.88
N LEU A 76 60.60 -9.24 -35.18
CA LEU A 76 60.62 -9.37 -33.72
C LEU A 76 60.55 -8.00 -33.02
N ALA A 77 61.31 -7.01 -33.48
CA ALA A 77 61.27 -5.67 -32.92
C ALA A 77 59.90 -5.00 -33.15
N ALA A 78 59.30 -5.18 -34.32
CA ALA A 78 57.95 -4.71 -34.63
C ALA A 78 56.89 -5.37 -33.75
N MET A 79 57.01 -6.68 -33.48
CA MET A 79 56.14 -7.40 -32.55
C MET A 79 56.27 -6.86 -31.12
N MET A 80 57.50 -6.65 -30.64
CA MET A 80 57.73 -6.06 -29.32
C MET A 80 57.12 -4.66 -29.21
N LEU A 81 57.33 -3.80 -30.21
CA LEU A 81 56.73 -2.46 -30.23
C LEU A 81 55.21 -2.53 -30.24
N ASP A 82 54.64 -3.47 -30.99
CA ASP A 82 53.20 -3.65 -31.08
C ASP A 82 52.57 -4.03 -29.73
N VAL A 83 53.17 -5.00 -29.05
CA VAL A 83 52.77 -5.42 -27.70
C VAL A 83 52.93 -4.27 -26.69
N LEU A 84 54.04 -3.54 -26.74
CA LEU A 84 54.27 -2.41 -25.84
C LEU A 84 53.24 -1.29 -26.03
N THR A 85 52.95 -0.90 -27.27
CA THR A 85 51.99 0.15 -27.54
C THR A 85 50.55 -0.31 -27.25
N PHE A 86 50.25 -1.60 -27.41
CA PHE A 86 48.97 -2.19 -26.98
C PHE A 86 48.78 -2.02 -25.48
N TYR A 87 49.77 -2.40 -24.65
CA TYR A 87 49.65 -2.29 -23.19
C TYR A 87 49.67 -0.84 -22.71
N GLN A 88 50.46 0.04 -23.33
CA GLN A 88 50.45 1.47 -23.00
C GLN A 88 49.08 2.10 -23.25
N GLU A 89 48.38 1.71 -24.32
CA GLU A 89 47.02 2.17 -24.57
C GLU A 89 46.04 1.69 -23.50
N ARG A 90 46.11 0.44 -23.05
CA ARG A 90 45.26 -0.04 -21.94
C ARG A 90 45.53 0.73 -20.66
N ILE A 91 46.81 0.83 -20.25
CA ILE A 91 47.22 1.58 -19.05
C ILE A 91 46.77 3.04 -19.10
N THR A 92 46.85 3.68 -20.27
CA THR A 92 46.43 5.08 -20.45
C THR A 92 44.92 5.23 -20.31
N ASN A 93 44.14 4.27 -20.83
CA ASN A 93 42.69 4.27 -20.66
C ASN A 93 42.29 4.06 -19.19
N GLU A 94 43.02 3.23 -18.43
CA GLU A 94 42.79 3.05 -16.98
C GLU A 94 43.09 4.30 -16.13
N GLY A 95 43.79 5.30 -16.67
CA GLY A 95 44.21 6.51 -15.93
C GLY A 95 43.13 7.58 -15.72
N TYR A 96 41.96 7.45 -16.33
CA TYR A 96 40.88 8.46 -16.23
C TYR A 96 39.53 7.81 -15.94
N LEU A 97 38.75 8.46 -15.07
CA LEU A 97 37.45 7.94 -14.62
C LEU A 97 36.47 7.69 -15.77
N ARG A 98 36.57 8.40 -16.90
CA ARG A 98 35.68 8.19 -18.05
C ARG A 98 36.09 7.03 -18.96
N THR A 99 37.37 6.64 -18.95
CA THR A 99 37.94 5.68 -19.91
C THR A 99 38.41 4.38 -19.26
N ALA A 100 38.53 4.35 -17.93
CA ALA A 100 38.94 3.16 -17.20
C ALA A 100 37.93 2.03 -17.40
N SER A 101 38.37 0.81 -17.61
CA SER A 101 37.49 -0.35 -17.79
C SER A 101 37.51 -1.29 -16.60
N GLU A 102 38.61 -1.31 -15.84
CA GLU A 102 38.72 -2.13 -14.63
C GLU A 102 38.08 -1.42 -13.43
N ARG A 103 37.29 -2.17 -12.65
CA ARG A 103 36.61 -1.63 -11.47
C ARG A 103 37.60 -1.20 -10.40
N LEU A 104 38.71 -1.93 -10.22
CA LEU A 104 39.81 -1.50 -9.35
C LEU A 104 40.35 -0.10 -9.71
N SER A 105 40.60 0.17 -11.00
CA SER A 105 41.05 1.50 -11.46
C SER A 105 40.05 2.59 -11.10
N ILE A 106 38.76 2.33 -11.30
CA ILE A 106 37.67 3.26 -10.98
C ILE A 106 37.64 3.54 -9.49
N VAL A 107 37.64 2.49 -8.65
CA VAL A 107 37.64 2.59 -7.18
C VAL A 107 38.83 3.42 -6.70
N GLU A 108 40.04 3.17 -7.19
CA GLU A 108 41.22 3.92 -6.77
C GLU A 108 41.20 5.38 -7.26
N LEU A 109 40.68 5.64 -8.47
CA LEU A 109 40.53 7.00 -9.00
C LEU A 109 39.52 7.82 -8.21
N VAL A 110 38.37 7.25 -7.86
CA VAL A 110 37.34 7.96 -7.09
C VAL A 110 37.73 8.11 -5.62
N ARG A 111 38.46 7.14 -5.05
CA ARG A 111 39.04 7.26 -3.70
C ARG A 111 40.05 8.39 -3.60
N ALA A 112 40.79 8.67 -4.68
CA ALA A 112 41.73 9.80 -4.71
C ALA A 112 41.04 11.18 -4.52
N ILE A 113 39.74 11.27 -4.78
CA ILE A 113 38.92 12.47 -4.53
C ILE A 113 38.05 12.36 -3.27
N GLY A 114 38.24 11.31 -2.47
CA GLY A 114 37.52 11.08 -1.21
C GLY A 114 36.15 10.40 -1.37
N TYR A 115 35.84 9.88 -2.56
CA TYR A 115 34.62 9.12 -2.82
C TYR A 115 34.86 7.62 -2.65
N GLU A 116 34.04 6.95 -1.86
CA GLU A 116 33.93 5.49 -1.83
C GLU A 116 32.64 5.09 -2.53
N LEU A 117 32.67 4.00 -3.29
CA LEU A 117 31.47 3.47 -3.93
C LEU A 117 30.42 3.14 -2.87
N ASN A 118 29.16 3.42 -3.16
CA ASN A 118 28.09 3.07 -2.25
C ASN A 118 28.05 1.55 -2.04
N PRO A 119 28.04 1.07 -0.78
CA PRO A 119 27.85 -0.34 -0.52
C PRO A 119 26.41 -0.73 -0.85
N GLY A 120 26.17 -2.03 -1.08
CA GLY A 120 24.82 -2.52 -1.17
C GLY A 120 24.13 -2.46 0.20
N VAL A 121 22.86 -2.04 0.21
CA VAL A 121 22.03 -1.87 1.40
C VAL A 121 21.04 -3.03 1.51
N ALA A 122 20.90 -3.57 2.71
CA ALA A 122 19.93 -4.61 3.01
C ALA A 122 18.49 -4.08 2.95
N ALA A 123 17.60 -4.90 2.39
CA ALA A 123 16.16 -4.66 2.46
C ALA A 123 15.67 -4.61 3.92
N SER A 124 14.69 -3.77 4.20
CA SER A 124 14.04 -3.61 5.51
C SER A 124 12.57 -3.96 5.43
N THR A 125 12.01 -4.61 6.47
CA THR A 125 10.60 -4.96 6.55
C THR A 125 10.14 -5.11 7.99
N TYR A 126 8.84 -5.37 8.17
CA TYR A 126 8.22 -5.63 9.46
C TYR A 126 7.66 -7.04 9.51
N LEU A 127 8.05 -7.79 10.54
CA LEU A 127 7.59 -9.14 10.80
C LEU A 127 6.45 -9.12 11.83
N ALA A 128 5.35 -9.78 11.51
CA ALA A 128 4.25 -10.03 12.44
C ALA A 128 4.35 -11.47 12.97
N PHE A 129 4.64 -11.61 14.26
CA PHE A 129 4.78 -12.90 14.93
C PHE A 129 3.43 -13.39 15.48
N LYS A 130 3.23 -14.70 15.41
CA LYS A 130 2.05 -15.38 15.96
C LYS A 130 2.46 -16.31 17.08
N LEU A 131 1.91 -16.10 18.27
CA LEU A 131 2.09 -16.97 19.43
C LEU A 131 1.09 -18.14 19.42
N GLU A 132 1.44 -19.23 20.09
CA GLU A 132 0.54 -20.36 20.30
C GLU A 132 -0.59 -19.98 21.27
N THR A 133 -1.83 -20.30 20.88
CA THR A 133 -3.04 -19.98 21.66
C THR A 133 -3.68 -21.22 22.28
N ALA A 134 -3.13 -22.41 22.01
CA ALA A 134 -3.58 -23.65 22.62
C ALA A 134 -3.49 -23.59 24.17
N ALA A 135 -4.45 -24.22 24.84
CA ALA A 135 -4.49 -24.28 26.30
C ALA A 135 -3.16 -24.86 26.86
N GLY A 136 -2.52 -24.11 27.75
CA GLY A 136 -1.23 -24.47 28.36
C GLY A 136 0.01 -23.92 27.65
N ALA A 137 -0.15 -23.25 26.50
CA ALA A 137 0.94 -22.47 25.90
C ALA A 137 1.24 -21.21 26.73
N PRO A 138 2.49 -20.72 26.73
CA PRO A 138 2.81 -19.43 27.34
C PRO A 138 2.10 -18.32 26.57
N GLY A 139 1.27 -17.53 27.26
CA GLY A 139 0.50 -16.43 26.67
C GLY A 139 1.35 -15.20 26.27
N GLU A 140 2.64 -15.20 26.62
CA GLU A 140 3.61 -14.19 26.29
C GLU A 140 4.94 -14.84 25.88
N ALA A 141 5.69 -14.16 25.01
CA ALA A 141 6.99 -14.61 24.55
C ALA A 141 7.91 -13.40 24.29
N ARG A 142 9.19 -13.58 24.63
CA ARG A 142 10.23 -12.62 24.29
C ARG A 142 10.84 -13.02 22.94
N ILE A 143 10.83 -12.09 22.00
CA ILE A 143 11.47 -12.25 20.68
C ILE A 143 12.69 -11.34 20.68
N ASP A 144 13.87 -11.94 20.77
CA ASP A 144 15.14 -11.18 20.80
C ASP A 144 15.52 -10.63 19.41
N THR A 145 16.53 -9.77 19.38
CA THR A 145 17.23 -9.44 18.12
C THR A 145 17.98 -10.67 17.59
N GLY A 146 18.13 -10.76 16.25
CA GLY A 146 18.83 -11.85 15.58
C GLY A 146 17.97 -13.10 15.32
N ILE A 147 16.65 -13.02 15.53
CA ILE A 147 15.75 -14.13 15.17
C ILE A 147 15.66 -14.21 13.65
N GLN A 148 16.10 -15.35 13.11
CA GLN A 148 16.18 -15.61 11.68
C GLN A 148 14.85 -16.12 11.12
N VAL A 149 14.36 -15.40 10.10
CA VAL A 149 13.20 -15.78 9.28
C VAL A 149 13.66 -15.94 7.84
N GLN A 150 13.35 -17.08 7.24
CA GLN A 150 13.70 -17.42 5.88
C GLN A 150 12.48 -17.27 4.95
N SER A 151 12.74 -16.83 3.72
CA SER A 151 11.74 -16.77 2.67
C SER A 151 11.41 -18.15 2.11
N VAL A 152 10.18 -18.32 1.65
CA VAL A 152 9.80 -19.41 0.76
C VAL A 152 10.01 -18.90 -0.67
N PRO A 153 11.05 -19.38 -1.38
CA PRO A 153 11.36 -18.87 -2.72
C PRO A 153 10.29 -19.25 -3.74
N GLY A 154 10.09 -18.37 -4.73
CA GLY A 154 9.40 -18.69 -5.98
C GLY A 154 10.17 -19.68 -6.86
N GLN A 155 9.62 -19.98 -8.03
CA GLN A 155 10.30 -20.79 -9.04
C GLN A 155 11.57 -20.04 -9.48
N ASP A 156 12.73 -20.70 -9.38
CA ASP A 156 14.07 -20.16 -9.70
C ASP A 156 14.64 -19.09 -8.74
N GLU A 157 13.99 -18.84 -7.59
CA GLU A 157 14.52 -17.97 -6.54
C GLU A 157 15.32 -18.74 -5.48
N LYS A 158 16.29 -18.06 -4.83
CA LYS A 158 17.01 -18.60 -3.67
C LYS A 158 16.33 -18.17 -2.37
N PRO A 159 16.32 -19.02 -1.32
CA PRO A 159 15.85 -18.61 -0.01
C PRO A 159 16.69 -17.46 0.56
N GLN A 160 16.05 -16.41 1.03
CA GLN A 160 16.66 -15.24 1.63
C GLN A 160 16.38 -15.19 3.13
N ILE A 161 17.32 -14.66 3.91
CA ILE A 161 17.24 -14.69 5.39
C ILE A 161 17.16 -13.25 5.93
N PHE A 162 16.18 -13.00 6.78
CA PHE A 162 16.01 -11.76 7.52
C PHE A 162 16.24 -12.00 9.01
N GLU A 163 16.78 -11.01 9.71
CA GLU A 163 16.96 -11.04 11.16
C GLU A 163 16.22 -9.89 11.83
N THR A 164 15.58 -10.15 12.97
CA THR A 164 14.98 -9.09 13.81
C THR A 164 16.06 -8.13 14.32
N VAL A 165 15.82 -6.84 14.22
CA VAL A 165 16.77 -5.80 14.66
C VAL A 165 16.44 -5.21 16.02
N GLU A 166 15.25 -5.50 16.55
CA GLU A 166 14.77 -5.07 17.86
C GLU A 166 14.27 -6.27 18.67
N THR A 167 14.41 -6.19 20.00
CA THR A 167 13.78 -7.13 20.92
C THR A 167 12.38 -6.67 21.25
N ILE A 168 11.38 -7.57 21.13
CA ILE A 168 9.99 -7.27 21.44
C ILE A 168 9.42 -8.23 22.49
N GLN A 169 8.48 -7.72 23.30
CA GLN A 169 7.56 -8.57 24.05
C GLN A 169 6.33 -8.82 23.19
N ALA A 170 5.95 -10.08 23.05
CA ALA A 170 4.80 -10.51 22.26
C ALA A 170 3.77 -11.21 23.15
N ARG A 171 2.49 -11.06 22.81
CA ARG A 171 1.36 -11.70 23.52
C ARG A 171 0.42 -12.41 22.55
N ALA A 172 -0.19 -13.49 23.02
CA ALA A 172 -1.13 -14.29 22.23
C ALA A 172 -2.37 -13.49 21.79
N GLU A 173 -2.85 -12.58 22.64
CA GLU A 173 -3.99 -11.69 22.34
C GLU A 173 -3.70 -10.65 21.24
N TRP A 174 -2.42 -10.35 20.99
CA TRP A 174 -1.98 -9.39 19.96
C TRP A 174 -1.73 -10.03 18.58
N ASN A 175 -2.05 -11.32 18.42
CA ASN A 175 -1.80 -12.07 17.20
C ASN A 175 -2.60 -11.52 16.00
N GLU A 176 -3.92 -11.39 16.12
CA GLU A 176 -4.83 -11.06 15.02
C GLU A 176 -6.06 -10.32 15.54
N MET A 177 -5.87 -9.17 16.17
CA MET A 177 -6.96 -8.36 16.73
C MET A 177 -7.86 -7.85 15.60
N LYS A 178 -9.15 -7.65 15.89
CA LYS A 178 -10.13 -7.14 14.93
C LYS A 178 -10.65 -5.78 15.37
N PRO A 179 -10.87 -4.85 14.42
CA PRO A 179 -11.60 -3.65 14.75
C PRO A 179 -13.07 -4.00 15.03
N GLN A 180 -13.72 -3.23 15.90
CA GLN A 180 -15.14 -3.34 16.21
C GLN A 180 -15.96 -3.40 14.93
N GLN A 181 -16.68 -4.49 14.69
CA GLN A 181 -17.49 -4.67 13.46
C GLN A 181 -18.97 -4.37 13.66
N THR A 182 -19.43 -4.42 14.91
CA THR A 182 -20.81 -4.21 15.31
C THR A 182 -20.86 -3.30 16.54
N ALA A 183 -21.95 -2.58 16.70
CA ALA A 183 -22.19 -1.72 17.84
C ALA A 183 -23.61 -1.89 18.35
N THR A 184 -23.79 -1.82 19.67
CA THR A 184 -25.13 -1.77 20.26
C THR A 184 -25.90 -0.58 19.70
N PHE A 185 -27.12 -0.84 19.20
CA PHE A 185 -27.98 0.19 18.62
C PHE A 185 -29.39 0.07 19.17
N ILE A 186 -29.79 1.08 19.94
CA ILE A 186 -31.16 1.25 20.43
C ILE A 186 -31.75 2.44 19.66
N PRO A 187 -32.82 2.24 18.86
CA PRO A 187 -33.41 3.32 18.08
C PRO A 187 -33.85 4.50 18.95
N GLY A 188 -33.35 5.68 18.61
CA GLY A 188 -33.66 6.94 19.28
C GLY A 188 -34.71 7.77 18.53
N LEU A 189 -34.85 9.01 18.98
CA LEU A 189 -35.80 9.97 18.43
C LEU A 189 -35.49 10.26 16.96
N GLY A 190 -36.46 9.98 16.07
CA GLY A 190 -36.32 10.17 14.63
C GLY A 190 -35.79 8.95 13.87
N ASP A 191 -35.28 7.91 14.54
CA ASP A 191 -34.74 6.73 13.87
C ASP A 191 -35.85 5.91 13.18
N THR A 192 -35.51 5.35 12.02
CA THR A 192 -36.45 4.62 11.13
C THR A 192 -36.08 3.16 10.91
N GLU A 193 -35.19 2.61 11.74
CA GLU A 193 -34.70 1.24 11.60
C GLU A 193 -34.39 0.56 12.93
N ILE A 194 -34.39 -0.77 12.92
CA ILE A 194 -33.92 -1.61 14.03
C ILE A 194 -33.29 -2.90 13.48
N TYR A 195 -32.41 -3.50 14.28
CA TYR A 195 -31.75 -4.76 13.99
C TYR A 195 -32.23 -5.81 14.99
N LEU A 196 -32.76 -6.93 14.48
CA LEU A 196 -33.29 -8.03 15.28
C LEU A 196 -32.42 -9.26 15.12
N ALA A 197 -32.25 -10.05 16.17
CA ALA A 197 -31.43 -11.26 16.13
C ALA A 197 -32.11 -12.37 15.31
N GLY A 198 -31.30 -13.07 14.52
CA GLY A 198 -31.73 -14.14 13.62
C GLY A 198 -32.23 -13.65 12.26
N VAL A 199 -32.37 -14.59 11.33
CA VAL A 199 -32.86 -14.36 9.94
C VAL A 199 -34.30 -14.81 9.71
N THR A 200 -34.91 -15.47 10.70
CA THR A 200 -36.28 -15.99 10.64
C THR A 200 -37.14 -15.29 11.70
N THR A 201 -37.44 -14.01 11.48
CA THR A 201 -38.30 -13.21 12.39
C THR A 201 -39.80 -13.45 12.16
N ASN A 202 -40.15 -14.11 11.05
CA ASN A 202 -41.54 -14.27 10.56
C ASN A 202 -42.28 -12.94 10.41
N LEU A 203 -41.55 -11.86 10.08
CA LEU A 203 -42.12 -10.53 9.82
C LEU A 203 -42.18 -10.27 8.32
N GLU A 204 -43.23 -9.57 7.89
CA GLU A 204 -43.42 -9.14 6.50
C GLU A 204 -43.67 -7.63 6.41
N PRO A 205 -43.38 -6.98 5.25
CA PRO A 205 -43.82 -5.62 4.99
C PRO A 205 -45.33 -5.44 5.26
N GLY A 206 -45.68 -4.46 6.09
CA GLY A 206 -47.06 -4.19 6.51
C GLY A 206 -47.43 -4.73 7.90
N ASP A 207 -46.61 -5.59 8.49
CA ASP A 207 -46.71 -5.97 9.91
C ASP A 207 -46.42 -4.76 10.82
N VAL A 208 -46.67 -4.93 12.12
CA VAL A 208 -46.57 -3.85 13.09
C VAL A 208 -45.66 -4.21 14.25
N LEU A 209 -44.90 -3.23 14.71
CA LEU A 209 -44.02 -3.31 15.88
C LEU A 209 -44.49 -2.31 16.94
N LEU A 210 -44.45 -2.75 18.19
CA LEU A 210 -44.55 -1.89 19.36
C LEU A 210 -43.17 -1.80 20.02
N PHE A 211 -42.69 -0.58 20.24
CA PHE A 211 -41.50 -0.26 21.00
C PHE A 211 -41.92 0.30 22.34
N VAL A 212 -41.57 -0.40 23.42
CA VAL A 212 -41.94 -0.04 24.79
C VAL A 212 -40.77 -0.31 25.73
N GLY A 213 -40.76 0.43 26.84
CA GLY A 213 -39.81 0.24 27.92
C GLY A 213 -40.51 0.27 29.28
N ASP A 214 -39.71 0.24 30.34
CA ASP A 214 -40.20 0.30 31.71
C ASP A 214 -40.97 1.58 32.01
N GLU A 215 -40.75 2.64 31.24
CA GLU A 215 -41.47 3.90 31.39
C GLU A 215 -42.99 3.74 31.21
N ARG A 216 -43.45 2.89 30.27
CA ARG A 216 -44.88 2.64 30.05
C ARG A 216 -45.44 1.61 31.04
N ARG A 217 -44.65 0.60 31.42
CA ARG A 217 -45.07 -0.41 32.42
C ARG A 217 -45.26 0.19 33.80
N SER A 218 -44.34 1.04 34.23
CA SER A 218 -44.37 1.67 35.57
C SER A 218 -45.36 2.83 35.65
N ASN A 219 -45.59 3.54 34.55
CA ASN A 219 -46.55 4.63 34.46
C ASN A 219 -47.43 4.45 33.20
N PRO A 220 -48.67 3.95 33.34
CA PRO A 220 -49.61 3.78 32.24
C PRO A 220 -49.96 5.07 31.47
N GLY A 221 -49.63 6.24 32.02
CA GLY A 221 -49.78 7.55 31.35
C GLY A 221 -48.53 8.05 30.61
N SER A 222 -47.48 7.22 30.52
CA SER A 222 -46.23 7.60 29.84
C SER A 222 -46.40 7.46 28.34
N GLU A 223 -46.11 8.51 27.59
CA GLU A 223 -46.13 8.48 26.12
C GLU A 223 -44.80 8.01 25.50
N ARG A 224 -43.89 7.46 26.31
CA ARG A 224 -42.60 6.91 25.85
C ARG A 224 -42.76 5.50 25.30
N TRP A 225 -43.49 5.41 24.19
CA TRP A 225 -43.70 4.18 23.44
C TRP A 225 -44.02 4.56 21.98
N ASP A 226 -43.77 3.63 21.06
CA ASP A 226 -44.00 3.87 19.65
C ASP A 226 -44.62 2.65 18.99
N PHE A 227 -45.61 2.88 18.13
CA PHE A 227 -46.19 1.85 17.28
C PHE A 227 -45.87 2.18 15.82
N ARG A 228 -45.24 1.26 15.09
CA ARG A 228 -44.79 1.47 13.71
C ARG A 228 -45.19 0.32 12.82
N ARG A 229 -45.52 0.65 11.57
CA ARG A 229 -45.74 -0.33 10.51
C ARG A 229 -44.44 -0.59 9.77
N ILE A 230 -44.11 -1.86 9.61
CA ILE A 230 -42.92 -2.32 8.91
C ILE A 230 -43.04 -1.95 7.43
N LYS A 231 -41.99 -1.31 6.91
CA LYS A 231 -41.81 -1.00 5.49
C LYS A 231 -41.00 -2.07 4.78
N THR A 232 -39.86 -2.46 5.36
CA THR A 232 -38.99 -3.50 4.77
C THR A 232 -38.51 -4.47 5.83
N VAL A 233 -38.31 -5.72 5.40
CA VAL A 233 -37.69 -6.80 6.18
C VAL A 233 -36.54 -7.33 5.35
N THR A 234 -35.32 -7.21 5.84
CA THR A 234 -34.12 -7.59 5.11
C THR A 234 -33.26 -8.52 5.97
N PRO A 235 -33.37 -9.85 5.80
CA PRO A 235 -32.53 -10.80 6.52
C PRO A 235 -31.09 -10.73 6.04
N ASN A 236 -30.14 -10.82 6.97
CA ASN A 236 -28.71 -10.94 6.70
C ASN A 236 -28.17 -12.25 7.29
N THR A 237 -27.95 -13.23 6.41
CA THR A 237 -27.44 -14.56 6.78
C THR A 237 -26.01 -14.53 7.31
N SER A 238 -25.17 -13.62 6.81
CA SER A 238 -23.77 -13.53 7.26
C SER A 238 -23.65 -12.97 8.69
N GLY A 239 -24.42 -11.93 9.00
CA GLY A 239 -24.42 -11.30 10.33
C GLY A 239 -25.43 -11.91 11.31
N GLN A 240 -26.22 -12.90 10.88
CA GLN A 240 -27.26 -13.53 11.71
C GLN A 240 -28.25 -12.53 12.33
N TYR A 241 -28.66 -11.52 11.56
CA TYR A 241 -29.64 -10.52 11.99
C TYR A 241 -30.64 -10.20 10.87
N THR A 242 -31.75 -9.54 11.21
CA THR A 242 -32.72 -9.00 10.27
C THR A 242 -32.85 -7.50 10.47
N ARG A 243 -32.63 -6.71 9.41
CA ARG A 243 -32.86 -5.26 9.42
C ARG A 243 -34.33 -4.99 9.10
N ILE A 244 -34.98 -4.24 9.96
CA ILE A 244 -36.36 -3.77 9.79
C ILE A 244 -36.35 -2.25 9.62
N THR A 245 -37.13 -1.73 8.68
CA THR A 245 -37.32 -0.28 8.51
C THR A 245 -38.79 0.11 8.53
N TRP A 246 -39.08 1.38 8.81
CA TRP A 246 -40.41 1.98 8.77
C TRP A 246 -40.35 3.43 8.25
N ASP A 247 -41.50 4.04 7.92
CA ASP A 247 -41.52 5.36 7.26
C ASP A 247 -41.34 6.56 8.19
N GLU A 248 -41.89 6.51 9.42
CA GLU A 248 -41.89 7.64 10.35
C GLU A 248 -40.99 7.38 11.55
N GLY A 249 -40.03 8.27 11.80
CA GLY A 249 -39.08 8.15 12.92
C GLY A 249 -39.74 7.93 14.27
N LEU A 250 -39.06 7.26 15.21
CA LEU A 250 -39.59 7.07 16.58
C LEU A 250 -39.78 8.41 17.31
N GLY A 251 -40.72 8.44 18.24
CA GLY A 251 -41.12 9.64 18.96
C GLY A 251 -41.83 10.67 18.09
N TRP A 252 -42.01 11.87 18.64
CA TRP A 252 -42.70 12.98 17.97
C TRP A 252 -42.02 14.30 18.31
N GLN A 253 -41.78 15.16 17.31
CA GLN A 253 -41.11 16.47 17.52
C GLN A 253 -41.78 17.67 16.86
N ARG A 254 -43.02 17.56 16.33
CA ARG A 254 -43.61 18.68 15.56
C ARG A 254 -44.07 19.87 16.41
N PHE A 255 -44.74 19.59 17.53
CA PHE A 255 -45.35 20.63 18.39
C PHE A 255 -45.08 20.41 19.88
N SER A 256 -44.82 19.16 20.27
CA SER A 256 -44.32 18.72 21.57
C SER A 256 -43.28 17.63 21.33
N THR A 257 -42.28 17.52 22.21
CA THR A 257 -41.28 16.45 22.12
C THR A 257 -41.73 15.26 22.95
N ILE A 258 -42.08 14.16 22.29
CA ILE A 258 -42.31 12.86 22.90
C ILE A 258 -41.10 12.00 22.55
N LEU A 259 -40.39 11.54 23.57
CA LEU A 259 -39.21 10.68 23.41
C LEU A 259 -39.65 9.22 23.29
N PRO A 260 -38.93 8.39 22.51
CA PRO A 260 -39.12 6.94 22.52
C PRO A 260 -38.82 6.33 23.90
N ALA A 261 -39.16 5.06 24.07
CA ALA A 261 -38.72 4.27 25.20
C ALA A 261 -37.19 4.25 25.30
N SER A 262 -36.64 4.32 26.52
CA SER A 262 -35.19 4.33 26.75
C SER A 262 -34.73 3.36 27.82
N GLN A 263 -35.62 2.94 28.73
CA GLN A 263 -35.30 2.00 29.80
C GLN A 263 -35.82 0.61 29.46
N ASN A 264 -34.95 -0.40 29.47
CA ASN A 264 -35.28 -1.78 29.09
C ASN A 264 -36.09 -1.85 27.78
N PHE A 265 -35.61 -1.11 26.77
CA PHE A 265 -36.23 -1.03 25.45
C PHE A 265 -36.47 -2.44 24.88
N THR A 266 -37.71 -2.72 24.51
CA THR A 266 -38.11 -3.99 23.91
C THR A 266 -38.99 -3.74 22.68
N ALA A 267 -38.70 -4.45 21.59
CA ALA A 267 -39.55 -4.49 20.41
C ALA A 267 -40.48 -5.70 20.47
N TYR A 268 -41.77 -5.48 20.23
CA TYR A 268 -42.79 -6.53 20.16
C TYR A 268 -43.40 -6.60 18.77
N ALA A 269 -43.52 -7.80 18.21
CA ALA A 269 -44.35 -8.07 17.04
C ALA A 269 -45.72 -8.59 17.46
N PHE A 270 -46.77 -8.21 16.74
CA PHE A 270 -48.11 -8.74 16.97
C PHE A 270 -48.45 -9.80 15.93
N ARG A 271 -48.70 -11.03 16.39
CA ARG A 271 -48.99 -12.15 15.50
C ARG A 271 -50.46 -12.26 15.10
N THR A 272 -51.35 -11.58 15.83
CA THR A 272 -52.79 -11.66 15.61
C THR A 272 -53.45 -10.29 15.55
N ARG A 273 -54.40 -10.13 14.61
CA ARG A 273 -55.36 -9.02 14.56
C ARG A 273 -56.73 -9.53 14.99
N ALA A 274 -57.25 -8.98 16.07
CA ALA A 274 -58.57 -9.28 16.62
C ALA A 274 -59.51 -8.07 16.49
N SER A 275 -60.80 -8.33 16.65
CA SER A 275 -61.81 -7.29 16.77
C SER A 275 -62.42 -7.31 18.18
N LEU A 276 -63.18 -6.28 18.53
CA LEU A 276 -63.96 -6.31 19.76
C LEU A 276 -65.27 -7.09 19.56
N PHE A 277 -65.75 -7.74 20.61
CA PHE A 277 -67.06 -8.37 20.63
C PHE A 277 -68.14 -7.35 20.22
N GLY A 278 -68.98 -7.69 19.25
CA GLY A 278 -69.99 -6.78 18.71
C GLY A 278 -69.58 -6.03 17.45
N TYR A 279 -68.34 -6.12 16.97
CA TYR A 279 -67.91 -5.44 15.73
C TYR A 279 -68.77 -5.85 14.51
N ASN A 280 -69.15 -7.13 14.44
CA ASN A 280 -69.95 -7.74 13.38
C ASN A 280 -71.45 -7.81 13.73
N ALA A 281 -71.91 -7.11 14.76
CA ALA A 281 -73.33 -7.09 15.11
C ALA A 281 -74.15 -6.58 13.91
N PRO A 282 -75.27 -7.22 13.53
CA PRO A 282 -76.03 -6.83 12.34
C PRO A 282 -76.49 -5.36 12.37
N ASP A 283 -76.70 -4.71 11.21
CA ASP A 283 -77.17 -3.32 11.18
C ASP A 283 -78.57 -3.20 11.83
N PRO A 284 -78.75 -2.40 12.91
CA PRO A 284 -80.04 -2.21 13.57
C PRO A 284 -81.16 -1.69 12.67
N ARG A 285 -80.83 -1.08 11.53
CA ARG A 285 -81.80 -0.61 10.53
C ARG A 285 -82.48 -1.75 9.78
N LEU A 286 -81.84 -2.93 9.74
CA LEU A 286 -82.40 -4.14 9.12
C LEU A 286 -83.31 -4.92 10.08
N MET A 287 -83.42 -4.51 11.36
CA MET A 287 -84.26 -5.18 12.36
C MET A 287 -85.73 -4.79 12.22
N VAL A 288 -86.61 -5.80 12.10
CA VAL A 288 -88.06 -5.65 11.97
C VAL A 288 -88.82 -6.36 13.10
N GLY A 289 -90.04 -5.91 13.39
CA GLY A 289 -90.98 -6.59 14.30
C GLY A 289 -90.51 -6.66 15.76
N ASP A 290 -90.89 -7.75 16.44
CA ASP A 290 -90.70 -7.97 17.89
C ASP A 290 -89.24 -7.88 18.36
N LEU A 291 -88.27 -8.13 17.47
CA LEU A 291 -86.84 -8.01 17.76
C LEU A 291 -86.43 -6.57 18.11
N ARG A 292 -87.08 -5.55 17.54
CA ARG A 292 -86.79 -4.14 17.91
C ARG A 292 -87.19 -3.85 19.34
N THR A 293 -88.32 -4.40 19.78
CA THR A 293 -88.84 -4.25 21.14
C THR A 293 -87.96 -5.02 22.14
N GLN A 294 -87.53 -6.23 21.79
CA GLN A 294 -86.68 -7.07 22.65
C GLN A 294 -85.31 -6.45 22.97
N PHE A 295 -84.71 -5.72 22.00
CA PHE A 295 -83.41 -5.07 22.17
C PHE A 295 -83.49 -3.56 22.41
N SER A 296 -84.67 -3.04 22.77
CA SER A 296 -84.88 -1.61 23.06
C SER A 296 -84.44 -0.66 21.93
N LEU A 297 -84.62 -1.07 20.66
CA LEU A 297 -84.25 -0.27 19.49
C LEU A 297 -85.32 0.76 19.13
N GLY A 298 -85.08 2.03 19.45
CA GLY A 298 -85.96 3.15 19.09
C GLY A 298 -86.18 3.32 17.57
N ALA A 299 -87.23 4.07 17.19
CA ALA A 299 -87.49 4.41 15.79
C ALA A 299 -86.33 5.25 15.23
N GLY A 300 -85.64 4.75 14.19
CA GLY A 300 -84.49 5.43 13.58
C GLY A 300 -83.12 5.14 14.21
N ALA A 301 -83.01 4.15 15.11
CA ALA A 301 -81.72 3.73 15.67
C ALA A 301 -80.69 3.39 14.57
N THR A 302 -79.57 4.10 14.56
CA THR A 302 -78.47 3.91 13.60
C THR A 302 -77.37 2.99 14.12
N GLU A 303 -77.36 2.71 15.43
CA GLU A 303 -76.43 1.80 16.12
C GLU A 303 -77.12 1.11 17.32
N TRP A 304 -76.57 -0.02 17.79
CA TRP A 304 -77.10 -0.78 18.93
C TRP A 304 -76.95 -0.02 20.26
N PRO A 305 -78.02 0.09 21.08
CA PRO A 305 -77.94 0.61 22.45
C PRO A 305 -76.94 -0.19 23.27
N GLY A 306 -75.95 0.49 23.87
CA GLY A 306 -74.92 -0.14 24.68
C GLY A 306 -73.77 -0.77 23.89
N LEU A 307 -73.72 -0.65 22.55
CA LEU A 307 -72.55 -1.07 21.75
C LEU A 307 -71.39 -0.10 21.96
N SER A 308 -70.76 -0.27 23.10
CA SER A 308 -69.62 0.49 23.57
C SER A 308 -68.75 -0.42 24.44
N ILE A 309 -67.47 -0.11 24.62
CA ILE A 309 -66.56 -0.92 25.46
C ILE A 309 -67.17 -1.11 26.86
N SER A 310 -67.54 0.00 27.51
CA SER A 310 -68.19 0.02 28.84
C SER A 310 -69.55 -0.70 28.87
N GLY A 311 -70.32 -0.65 27.79
CA GLY A 311 -71.62 -1.34 27.69
C GLY A 311 -71.51 -2.86 27.42
N ILE A 312 -70.37 -3.33 26.92
CA ILE A 312 -70.04 -4.75 26.74
C ILE A 312 -69.41 -5.33 28.02
N ALA A 313 -68.69 -4.50 28.78
CA ALA A 313 -68.12 -4.85 30.07
C ALA A 313 -69.22 -5.16 31.11
N GLU A 314 -68.85 -5.89 32.16
CA GLU A 314 -69.77 -6.09 33.28
C GLU A 314 -69.97 -4.77 34.04
N SER A 315 -71.16 -4.57 34.62
CA SER A 315 -71.51 -3.31 35.25
C SER A 315 -70.52 -2.96 36.37
N GLY A 316 -69.79 -1.85 36.19
CA GLY A 316 -68.78 -1.37 37.15
C GLY A 316 -67.34 -1.74 36.82
N GLU A 317 -67.09 -2.46 35.71
CA GLU A 317 -65.74 -2.77 35.24
C GLU A 317 -65.22 -1.69 34.28
N SER A 318 -64.10 -1.05 34.63
CA SER A 318 -63.33 -0.17 33.74
C SER A 318 -62.09 -0.91 33.23
N ASN A 319 -61.51 -0.47 32.10
CA ASN A 319 -60.31 -1.09 31.50
C ASN A 319 -60.46 -2.56 31.10
N VAL A 320 -61.69 -3.02 30.87
CA VAL A 320 -61.98 -4.38 30.40
C VAL A 320 -62.43 -4.34 28.94
N ILE A 321 -61.86 -5.21 28.12
CA ILE A 321 -62.33 -5.45 26.76
C ILE A 321 -62.67 -6.93 26.55
N TYR A 322 -63.60 -7.18 25.64
CA TYR A 322 -63.97 -8.52 25.19
C TYR A 322 -63.64 -8.62 23.71
N LEU A 323 -62.80 -9.58 23.33
CA LEU A 323 -62.44 -9.82 21.93
C LEU A 323 -63.53 -10.60 21.19
N ASP A 324 -63.49 -10.64 19.88
CA ASP A 324 -64.48 -11.32 19.04
C ASP A 324 -64.37 -12.86 19.07
N ALA A 325 -63.24 -13.41 19.54
CA ALA A 325 -63.01 -14.84 19.64
C ALA A 325 -62.12 -15.23 20.84
N LEU A 326 -61.78 -16.52 20.94
CA LEU A 326 -60.77 -17.03 21.86
C LEU A 326 -59.37 -16.89 21.26
N TYR A 327 -58.49 -16.23 22.00
CA TYR A 327 -57.10 -15.97 21.66
C TYR A 327 -56.21 -16.45 22.81
N PRO A 328 -56.00 -17.77 22.97
CA PRO A 328 -55.31 -18.35 24.12
C PRO A 328 -53.83 -17.94 24.22
N GLN A 329 -53.25 -17.40 23.14
CA GLN A 329 -51.87 -16.90 23.12
C GLN A 329 -51.72 -15.48 23.70
N VAL A 330 -52.84 -14.80 23.99
CA VAL A 330 -52.81 -13.53 24.72
C VAL A 330 -52.72 -13.85 26.21
N VAL A 331 -51.61 -13.49 26.83
CA VAL A 331 -51.27 -13.87 28.21
C VAL A 331 -51.02 -12.63 29.09
N PRO A 332 -51.14 -12.74 30.41
CA PRO A 332 -50.71 -11.68 31.33
C PRO A 332 -49.26 -11.24 31.08
N GLY A 333 -49.01 -9.92 31.13
CA GLY A 333 -47.70 -9.29 30.86
C GLY A 333 -47.40 -9.04 29.38
N SER A 334 -48.20 -9.60 28.47
CA SER A 334 -48.20 -9.30 27.04
C SER A 334 -48.80 -7.90 26.76
N TRP A 335 -48.55 -7.37 25.56
CA TRP A 335 -49.10 -6.10 25.11
C TRP A 335 -50.25 -6.30 24.13
N VAL A 336 -51.18 -5.35 24.14
CA VAL A 336 -52.15 -5.14 23.06
C VAL A 336 -52.15 -3.68 22.63
N VAL A 337 -52.36 -3.44 21.33
CA VAL A 337 -52.53 -2.07 20.80
C VAL A 337 -53.90 -1.96 20.17
N LEU A 338 -54.68 -0.99 20.63
CA LEU A 338 -55.97 -0.65 20.03
C LEU A 338 -55.76 0.45 19.02
N SER A 339 -56.16 0.22 17.78
CA SER A 339 -56.07 1.19 16.68
C SER A 339 -57.46 1.50 16.16
N ARG A 340 -57.80 2.79 16.07
CA ARG A 340 -59.02 3.27 15.41
C ARG A 340 -58.68 4.29 14.33
N HIS A 341 -59.49 4.33 13.28
CA HIS A 341 -59.36 5.35 12.25
C HIS A 341 -59.75 6.74 12.80
N ALA A 342 -58.88 7.76 12.66
CA ALA A 342 -59.17 9.13 13.02
C ALA A 342 -59.27 10.02 11.75
N PRO A 343 -60.47 10.17 11.16
CA PRO A 343 -60.63 10.81 9.85
C PRO A 343 -60.25 12.30 9.81
N ARG A 344 -60.19 12.99 10.96
CA ARG A 344 -59.83 14.41 11.04
C ARG A 344 -58.33 14.66 10.86
N THR A 345 -57.49 13.69 11.19
CA THR A 345 -56.02 13.81 11.14
C THR A 345 -55.41 13.04 9.97
N GLY A 346 -56.19 12.20 9.28
CA GLY A 346 -55.70 11.31 8.23
C GLY A 346 -54.79 10.19 8.74
N ARG A 347 -54.70 10.01 10.07
CA ARG A 347 -53.93 8.96 10.74
C ARG A 347 -54.83 8.16 11.66
N ASN A 348 -54.44 6.94 11.97
CA ASN A 348 -55.09 6.20 13.03
C ASN A 348 -54.72 6.82 14.39
N TYR A 349 -55.57 6.56 15.38
CA TYR A 349 -55.25 6.77 16.78
C TYR A 349 -54.96 5.40 17.38
N GLU A 350 -53.74 5.21 17.83
CA GLU A 350 -53.27 4.00 18.49
C GLU A 350 -53.01 4.25 19.98
N GLU A 351 -53.25 3.24 20.80
CA GLU A 351 -52.96 3.27 22.24
C GLU A 351 -52.49 1.88 22.69
N ALA A 352 -51.38 1.83 23.42
CA ALA A 352 -50.78 0.60 23.92
C ALA A 352 -51.20 0.30 25.37
N TYR A 353 -51.56 -0.95 25.62
CA TYR A 353 -51.99 -1.45 26.92
C TYR A 353 -51.24 -2.73 27.28
N GLU A 354 -50.85 -2.85 28.54
CA GLU A 354 -50.34 -4.12 29.09
C GLU A 354 -51.53 -4.97 29.55
N VAL A 355 -51.51 -6.26 29.22
CA VAL A 355 -52.53 -7.21 29.63
C VAL A 355 -52.24 -7.64 31.07
N VAL A 356 -53.14 -7.30 31.99
CA VAL A 356 -53.03 -7.68 33.41
C VAL A 356 -53.62 -9.07 33.63
N THR A 357 -54.80 -9.34 33.05
CA THR A 357 -55.40 -10.68 33.03
C THR A 357 -56.00 -10.99 31.66
N ALA A 358 -55.99 -12.27 31.28
CA ALA A 358 -56.60 -12.77 30.06
C ALA A 358 -57.38 -14.06 30.40
N ASP A 359 -58.71 -13.99 30.32
CA ASP A 359 -59.61 -15.05 30.75
C ASP A 359 -60.54 -15.48 29.62
N GLU A 360 -60.82 -16.78 29.50
CA GLU A 360 -61.91 -17.27 28.66
C GLU A 360 -63.25 -16.88 29.28
N SER A 361 -64.11 -16.23 28.49
CA SER A 361 -65.44 -15.83 28.90
C SER A 361 -66.47 -16.09 27.79
N SER A 362 -67.73 -15.78 28.07
CA SER A 362 -68.79 -15.80 27.06
C SER A 362 -69.61 -14.52 27.15
N ARG A 363 -69.96 -13.96 25.98
CA ARG A 363 -70.78 -12.76 25.88
C ARG A 363 -71.96 -12.98 24.97
N LYS A 364 -73.12 -12.44 25.39
CA LYS A 364 -74.38 -12.48 24.66
C LYS A 364 -75.00 -11.08 24.65
N ALA A 365 -74.88 -10.39 23.52
CA ALA A 365 -75.51 -9.10 23.27
C ALA A 365 -75.61 -8.85 21.76
N PHE A 366 -76.46 -7.90 21.34
CA PHE A 366 -76.58 -7.47 19.94
C PHE A 366 -76.87 -8.60 18.94
N THR A 367 -77.69 -9.58 19.35
CA THR A 367 -77.99 -10.83 18.61
C THR A 367 -76.82 -11.80 18.42
N LEU A 368 -75.67 -11.53 19.03
CA LEU A 368 -74.50 -12.40 19.06
C LEU A 368 -74.43 -13.19 20.38
N ALA A 369 -73.95 -14.43 20.30
CA ALA A 369 -73.60 -15.25 21.46
C ALA A 369 -72.36 -16.07 21.10
N GLN A 370 -71.21 -15.73 21.68
CA GLN A 370 -69.96 -16.43 21.40
C GLN A 370 -69.02 -16.45 22.60
N LYS A 371 -68.07 -17.39 22.56
CA LYS A 371 -66.92 -17.40 23.46
C LYS A 371 -65.95 -16.28 23.07
N THR A 372 -65.34 -15.65 24.07
CA THR A 372 -64.55 -14.43 23.91
C THR A 372 -63.38 -14.44 24.88
N THR A 373 -62.29 -13.79 24.50
CA THR A 373 -61.18 -13.49 25.41
C THR A 373 -61.48 -12.19 26.15
N ARG A 374 -61.64 -12.27 27.47
CA ARG A 374 -61.79 -11.11 28.35
C ARG A 374 -60.39 -10.65 28.78
N LEU A 375 -60.06 -9.40 28.50
CA LEU A 375 -58.79 -8.79 28.89
C LEU A 375 -59.02 -7.68 29.89
N PHE A 376 -58.32 -7.73 31.02
CA PHE A 376 -58.15 -6.58 31.91
C PHE A 376 -56.84 -5.88 31.56
N LEU A 377 -56.91 -4.59 31.27
CA LEU A 377 -55.82 -3.81 30.68
C LEU A 377 -55.27 -2.76 31.65
N SER A 378 -53.95 -2.56 31.62
CA SER A 378 -53.27 -1.43 32.23
C SER A 378 -52.88 -0.43 31.14
N GLY A 379 -53.44 0.77 31.22
CA GLY A 379 -53.24 1.85 30.24
C GLY A 379 -54.17 3.02 30.53
N GLU A 380 -54.17 4.00 29.63
CA GLU A 380 -55.01 5.19 29.71
C GLU A 380 -55.96 5.30 28.50
N ASN A 381 -56.85 6.29 28.50
CA ASN A 381 -57.63 6.70 27.33
C ASN A 381 -58.60 5.66 26.71
N LEU A 382 -58.75 4.46 27.29
CA LEU A 382 -59.61 3.40 26.73
C LEU A 382 -61.04 3.87 26.52
N GLU A 383 -61.69 4.35 27.57
CA GLU A 383 -63.08 4.78 27.48
C GLU A 383 -63.21 6.14 26.76
N GLU A 384 -62.28 7.06 26.97
CA GLU A 384 -62.34 8.39 26.36
C GLU A 384 -62.20 8.32 24.83
N LYS A 385 -61.28 7.50 24.32
CA LYS A 385 -60.93 7.49 22.89
C LYS A 385 -61.58 6.36 22.11
N PHE A 386 -61.90 5.23 22.74
CA PHE A 386 -62.35 4.03 22.01
C PHE A 386 -63.79 3.60 22.32
N ASN A 387 -64.41 4.07 23.41
CA ASN A 387 -65.66 3.51 23.92
C ASN A 387 -66.78 3.37 22.88
N GLN A 388 -67.00 4.39 22.03
CA GLN A 388 -68.09 4.39 21.04
C GLN A 388 -67.66 3.93 19.62
N GLN A 389 -66.48 3.33 19.47
CA GLN A 389 -65.90 3.00 18.16
C GLN A 389 -65.74 1.49 17.93
N VAL A 390 -66.44 0.65 18.69
CA VAL A 390 -66.31 -0.84 18.73
C VAL A 390 -66.12 -1.49 17.36
N ARG A 391 -66.88 -1.06 16.34
CA ARG A 391 -66.84 -1.64 14.99
C ARG A 391 -65.58 -1.34 14.18
N ASN A 392 -64.90 -0.25 14.49
CA ASN A 392 -63.78 0.28 13.73
C ASN A 392 -62.44 0.14 14.48
N ILE A 393 -62.43 -0.65 15.57
CA ILE A 393 -61.25 -0.91 16.38
C ILE A 393 -60.60 -2.19 15.89
N ILE A 394 -59.31 -2.10 15.61
CA ILE A 394 -58.43 -3.24 15.41
C ILE A 394 -57.65 -3.42 16.71
N VAL A 395 -57.67 -4.64 17.26
CA VAL A 395 -56.84 -5.02 18.41
C VAL A 395 -55.66 -5.82 17.87
N TYR A 396 -54.47 -5.25 17.94
CA TYR A 396 -53.23 -5.99 17.71
C TYR A 396 -52.88 -6.73 19.01
N ALA A 397 -52.80 -8.05 18.94
CA ALA A 397 -52.61 -8.92 20.10
C ALA A 397 -51.57 -10.01 19.81
N GLU A 398 -51.31 -10.87 20.81
CA GLU A 398 -50.26 -11.89 20.74
C GLU A 398 -48.90 -11.24 20.50
N SER A 399 -48.51 -10.36 21.43
CA SER A 399 -47.23 -9.66 21.37
C SER A 399 -46.07 -10.62 21.66
N GLU A 400 -45.16 -10.78 20.73
CA GLU A 400 -43.94 -11.56 20.87
C GLU A 400 -42.74 -10.61 21.00
N ALA A 401 -41.97 -10.75 22.09
CA ALA A 401 -40.74 -9.97 22.28
C ALA A 401 -39.66 -10.44 21.30
N LEU A 402 -39.07 -9.49 20.58
CA LEU A 402 -38.04 -9.76 19.59
C LEU A 402 -36.66 -9.41 20.17
N PRO A 403 -35.71 -10.37 20.21
CA PRO A 403 -34.35 -10.09 20.65
C PRO A 403 -33.67 -9.10 19.69
N LEU A 404 -33.02 -8.09 20.25
CA LEU A 404 -32.26 -7.10 19.46
C LEU A 404 -30.93 -7.70 19.02
N ALA A 405 -30.45 -7.26 17.85
CA ALA A 405 -29.10 -7.52 17.37
C ALA A 405 -28.31 -6.22 17.37
N GLU A 406 -26.98 -6.35 17.38
CA GLU A 406 -26.10 -5.21 17.17
C GLU A 406 -26.16 -4.71 15.72
N LYS A 407 -25.96 -3.40 15.55
CA LYS A 407 -25.89 -2.77 14.24
C LYS A 407 -24.48 -2.94 13.67
N PRO A 408 -24.35 -3.41 12.42
CA PRO A 408 -23.06 -3.41 11.74
C PRO A 408 -22.51 -1.99 11.59
N VAL A 409 -21.22 -1.84 11.87
CA VAL A 409 -20.48 -0.61 11.62
C VAL A 409 -20.02 -0.63 10.16
N THR A 410 -20.66 0.18 9.32
CA THR A 410 -20.38 0.24 7.88
C THR A 410 -19.34 1.28 7.51
N ASP A 411 -18.97 2.16 8.44
CA ASP A 411 -17.94 3.17 8.20
C ASP A 411 -16.57 2.51 8.06
N PRO A 412 -15.75 2.97 7.09
CA PRO A 412 -14.42 2.41 6.88
C PRO A 412 -13.53 2.61 8.11
N LEU A 413 -12.57 1.73 8.30
CA LEU A 413 -11.51 1.95 9.27
C LEU A 413 -10.51 2.95 8.65
N SER A 414 -10.45 4.16 9.20
CA SER A 414 -9.63 5.28 8.75
C SER A 414 -9.39 6.27 9.89
N GLY A 415 -8.47 7.23 9.71
CA GLY A 415 -8.10 8.20 10.75
C GLY A 415 -7.05 7.66 11.73
N ASP A 416 -7.01 8.21 12.93
CA ASP A 416 -6.01 7.92 13.97
C ASP A 416 -6.55 7.09 15.13
N THR A 417 -7.82 6.67 15.07
CA THR A 417 -8.50 5.99 16.18
C THR A 417 -9.07 4.65 15.72
N ILE A 418 -8.75 3.59 16.45
CA ILE A 418 -9.23 2.23 16.20
C ILE A 418 -9.92 1.72 17.46
N VAL A 419 -11.20 1.37 17.33
CA VAL A 419 -11.94 0.65 18.38
C VAL A 419 -11.88 -0.83 18.06
N LEU A 420 -11.51 -1.68 19.02
CA LEU A 420 -11.44 -3.14 18.88
C LEU A 420 -12.81 -3.80 19.12
N ASP A 421 -12.96 -5.05 18.70
CA ASP A 421 -14.16 -5.85 18.99
C ASP A 421 -14.22 -6.31 20.44
N ASP A 422 -13.07 -6.64 21.01
CA ASP A 422 -12.92 -7.11 22.38
C ASP A 422 -11.99 -6.22 23.21
N ARG A 423 -12.03 -6.44 24.52
CA ARG A 423 -11.01 -5.92 25.44
C ARG A 423 -9.70 -6.68 25.28
N VAL A 424 -8.62 -5.95 25.05
CA VAL A 424 -7.26 -6.48 24.89
C VAL A 424 -6.30 -5.75 25.82
N GLU A 425 -5.32 -6.45 26.39
CA GLU A 425 -4.29 -5.80 27.21
C GLU A 425 -3.52 -4.74 26.39
N PRO A 426 -3.26 -3.55 26.96
CA PRO A 426 -2.60 -2.46 26.26
C PRO A 426 -1.20 -2.83 25.73
N ILE A 427 -0.94 -2.47 24.48
CA ILE A 427 0.40 -2.41 23.92
C ILE A 427 1.02 -1.07 24.34
N GLU A 428 2.31 -1.09 24.70
CA GLU A 428 3.05 0.10 25.13
C GLU A 428 3.07 1.20 24.04
N ALA A 429 2.96 2.46 24.47
CA ALA A 429 3.09 3.60 23.57
C ALA A 429 4.45 3.61 22.86
N GLY A 430 4.47 4.05 21.60
CA GLY A 430 5.66 4.04 20.73
C GLY A 430 5.90 2.70 20.02
N ARG A 431 5.16 1.64 20.35
CA ARG A 431 5.23 0.36 19.64
C ARG A 431 4.53 0.44 18.28
N MET A 432 5.00 -0.38 17.35
CA MET A 432 4.42 -0.51 16.02
C MET A 432 3.19 -1.42 16.03
N LEU A 433 2.18 -1.04 15.26
CA LEU A 433 0.99 -1.83 14.95
C LEU A 433 0.92 -2.02 13.44
N MET A 434 0.76 -3.26 13.00
CA MET A 434 0.56 -3.57 11.59
C MET A 434 -0.92 -3.72 11.29
N ILE A 435 -1.40 -2.95 10.32
CA ILE A 435 -2.78 -2.99 9.83
C ILE A 435 -2.75 -3.67 8.46
N SER A 436 -3.51 -4.75 8.30
CA SER A 436 -3.60 -5.48 7.02
C SER A 436 -5.05 -5.77 6.68
N GLY A 437 -5.47 -5.42 5.46
CA GLY A 437 -6.85 -5.62 5.01
C GLY A 437 -7.06 -5.14 3.59
N ARG A 438 -8.31 -5.25 3.10
CA ARG A 438 -8.69 -4.70 1.80
C ARG A 438 -9.13 -3.25 1.94
N ARG A 439 -8.85 -2.44 0.91
CA ARG A 439 -9.35 -1.06 0.85
C ARG A 439 -10.85 -1.06 0.66
N ILE A 440 -11.54 -0.12 1.32
CA ILE A 440 -12.99 0.04 1.16
C ILE A 440 -13.31 0.49 -0.28
N ARG A 441 -14.51 0.17 -0.75
CA ARG A 441 -15.03 0.67 -2.03
C ARG A 441 -16.08 1.74 -1.83
N VAL A 442 -16.36 2.48 -2.89
CA VAL A 442 -17.48 3.42 -2.97
C VAL A 442 -18.28 3.18 -4.25
N THR A 443 -19.60 3.31 -4.17
CA THR A 443 -20.48 3.36 -5.33
C THR A 443 -20.93 4.80 -5.60
N VAL A 444 -20.93 5.20 -6.87
CA VAL A 444 -21.46 6.52 -7.27
C VAL A 444 -22.97 6.54 -7.11
N ALA A 445 -23.48 7.33 -6.17
CA ALA A 445 -24.90 7.35 -5.82
C ALA A 445 -25.75 8.09 -6.86
N SER A 446 -25.21 9.16 -7.45
CA SER A 446 -25.91 9.93 -8.50
C SER A 446 -24.97 10.79 -9.34
N GLY A 447 -25.36 10.95 -10.61
CA GLY A 447 -24.69 11.82 -11.57
C GLY A 447 -23.57 11.15 -12.36
N THR A 448 -22.83 11.98 -13.07
CA THR A 448 -21.66 11.64 -13.84
C THR A 448 -20.56 12.60 -13.42
N HIS A 449 -19.41 12.06 -13.04
CA HIS A 449 -18.26 12.83 -12.57
C HIS A 449 -17.02 12.42 -13.34
N THR A 450 -15.98 13.23 -13.24
CA THR A 450 -14.72 13.00 -13.93
C THR A 450 -13.65 12.79 -12.88
N LEU A 451 -13.02 11.61 -12.91
CA LEU A 451 -11.76 11.38 -12.23
C LEU A 451 -10.66 12.03 -13.07
N THR A 452 -9.76 12.75 -12.41
CA THR A 452 -8.59 13.34 -13.04
C THR A 452 -7.36 12.71 -12.42
N ALA A 453 -6.63 11.93 -13.23
CA ALA A 453 -5.32 11.43 -12.88
C ALA A 453 -4.32 12.58 -12.78
N THR A 454 -3.15 12.30 -12.24
CA THR A 454 -2.14 13.32 -11.98
C THR A 454 -1.46 13.81 -13.27
N ASP A 455 -1.56 13.05 -14.38
CA ASP A 455 -1.22 13.44 -15.76
C ASP A 455 -2.27 14.26 -16.50
N GLY A 456 -3.40 14.54 -15.87
CA GLY A 456 -4.50 15.28 -16.46
C GLY A 456 -5.36 14.43 -17.39
N SER A 457 -5.03 13.16 -17.61
CA SER A 457 -5.95 12.20 -18.22
C SER A 457 -7.17 12.04 -17.31
N THR A 458 -8.30 11.67 -17.94
CA THR A 458 -9.58 11.65 -17.25
C THR A 458 -10.36 10.40 -17.54
N ALA A 459 -10.95 9.82 -16.51
CA ALA A 459 -11.96 8.78 -16.62
C ALA A 459 -13.32 9.31 -16.19
N THR A 460 -14.38 8.87 -16.87
CA THR A 460 -15.75 9.23 -16.50
C THR A 460 -16.32 8.15 -15.58
N ILE A 461 -16.77 8.56 -14.40
CA ILE A 461 -17.50 7.70 -13.46
C ILE A 461 -18.98 8.07 -13.45
N ARG A 462 -19.84 7.07 -13.43
CA ARG A 462 -21.29 7.18 -13.56
C ARG A 462 -21.98 6.50 -12.39
N THR A 463 -23.25 6.85 -12.20
CA THR A 463 -24.11 6.25 -11.18
C THR A 463 -24.07 4.72 -11.28
N GLY A 464 -23.78 4.05 -10.16
CA GLY A 464 -23.64 2.59 -10.08
C GLY A 464 -22.21 2.07 -10.19
N ASP A 465 -21.24 2.87 -10.65
CA ASP A 465 -19.84 2.43 -10.72
C ASP A 465 -19.27 2.20 -9.31
N SER A 466 -18.54 1.10 -9.13
CA SER A 466 -17.90 0.70 -7.87
C SER A 466 -16.38 0.85 -7.95
N LEU A 467 -15.84 1.72 -7.11
CA LEU A 467 -14.46 2.20 -7.17
C LEU A 467 -13.73 1.90 -5.86
N ILE A 468 -12.45 1.56 -5.93
CA ILE A 468 -11.62 1.35 -4.73
C ILE A 468 -11.14 2.71 -4.21
N VAL A 469 -11.23 2.94 -2.90
CA VAL A 469 -10.69 4.15 -2.26
C VAL A 469 -9.20 3.92 -1.99
N MET A 470 -8.34 4.64 -2.71
CA MET A 470 -6.89 4.43 -2.67
C MET A 470 -6.23 5.00 -1.42
N GLU A 471 -6.73 6.13 -0.95
CA GLU A 471 -6.21 6.91 0.18
C GLU A 471 -7.37 7.46 1.02
N THR A 472 -7.11 7.77 2.29
CA THR A 472 -8.08 8.44 3.15
C THR A 472 -8.54 9.77 2.53
N PRO A 473 -9.85 9.98 2.27
CA PRO A 473 -10.33 11.18 1.58
C PRO A 473 -9.95 12.47 2.33
N ALA A 474 -9.27 13.38 1.63
CA ALA A 474 -8.82 14.63 2.22
C ALA A 474 -9.97 15.63 2.33
N VAL A 475 -10.20 16.18 3.53
CA VAL A 475 -11.22 17.20 3.77
C VAL A 475 -10.86 18.49 3.04
N GLN A 476 -11.81 19.02 2.27
CA GLN A 476 -11.70 20.29 1.55
C GLN A 476 -12.65 21.34 2.13
N SER A 477 -12.40 22.61 1.79
CA SER A 477 -13.27 23.71 2.18
C SER A 477 -14.71 23.52 1.70
N GLY A 478 -15.69 23.92 2.52
CA GLY A 478 -17.11 23.88 2.14
C GLY A 478 -17.75 22.48 2.21
N GLY A 479 -17.20 21.55 2.98
CA GLY A 479 -17.78 20.22 3.23
C GLY A 479 -17.66 19.26 2.05
N ARG A 480 -16.71 19.50 1.15
CA ARG A 480 -16.35 18.56 0.06
C ARG A 480 -15.17 17.71 0.51
N LEU A 481 -15.05 16.52 -0.07
CA LEU A 481 -13.94 15.61 0.13
C LEU A 481 -13.23 15.43 -1.21
N ARG A 482 -11.90 15.45 -1.18
CA ARG A 482 -11.06 15.02 -2.31
C ARG A 482 -10.83 13.52 -2.17
N TRP A 483 -11.33 12.77 -3.13
CA TRP A 483 -11.21 11.33 -3.20
C TRP A 483 -10.11 10.96 -4.19
N THR A 484 -9.30 9.97 -3.85
CA THR A 484 -8.41 9.27 -4.79
C THR A 484 -9.01 7.88 -5.00
N LEU A 485 -9.49 7.61 -6.21
CA LEU A 485 -10.30 6.42 -6.54
C LEU A 485 -9.66 5.65 -7.69
N MET A 486 -9.78 4.32 -7.63
CA MET A 486 -9.39 3.41 -8.70
C MET A 486 -10.63 2.74 -9.31
N THR A 487 -10.70 2.75 -10.63
CA THR A 487 -11.76 2.08 -11.41
C THR A 487 -11.47 0.59 -11.63
N ALA A 488 -12.39 -0.14 -12.25
CA ALA A 488 -12.21 -1.56 -12.53
C ALA A 488 -11.15 -1.86 -13.62
N ASP A 489 -10.90 -0.89 -14.50
CA ASP A 489 -9.82 -0.86 -15.49
C ASP A 489 -8.51 -0.26 -14.93
N GLU A 490 -8.37 -0.26 -13.59
CA GLU A 490 -7.18 0.19 -12.85
C GLU A 490 -6.79 1.67 -13.06
N PHE A 491 -7.65 2.47 -13.68
CA PHE A 491 -7.45 3.92 -13.77
C PHE A 491 -7.55 4.55 -12.38
N VAL A 492 -6.46 5.17 -11.92
CA VAL A 492 -6.40 5.91 -10.66
C VAL A 492 -6.52 7.39 -10.93
N GLY A 493 -7.51 8.04 -10.31
CA GLY A 493 -7.67 9.48 -10.41
C GLY A 493 -8.32 10.09 -9.19
N SER A 494 -8.28 11.42 -9.12
CA SER A 494 -8.87 12.17 -8.03
C SER A 494 -10.12 12.94 -8.46
N VAL A 495 -11.08 13.09 -7.55
CA VAL A 495 -12.29 13.91 -7.74
C VAL A 495 -12.69 14.58 -6.43
N THR A 496 -13.12 15.83 -6.50
CA THR A 496 -13.63 16.55 -5.32
C THR A 496 -15.16 16.59 -5.35
N LEU A 497 -15.80 15.81 -4.49
CA LEU A 497 -17.26 15.67 -4.42
C LEU A 497 -17.77 15.97 -3.01
N ARG A 498 -19.08 16.22 -2.89
CA ARG A 498 -19.72 16.17 -1.57
C ARG A 498 -19.80 14.71 -1.11
N ALA A 499 -19.75 14.49 0.20
CA ALA A 499 -19.79 13.14 0.78
C ALA A 499 -21.04 12.34 0.34
N ASP A 500 -22.18 13.02 0.14
CA ASP A 500 -23.46 12.41 -0.27
C ASP A 500 -23.49 11.86 -1.71
N ARG A 501 -22.44 12.09 -2.50
CA ARG A 501 -22.34 11.60 -3.89
C ARG A 501 -21.78 10.20 -4.02
N LEU A 502 -21.11 9.72 -2.97
CA LEU A 502 -20.49 8.41 -2.93
C LEU A 502 -21.00 7.68 -1.68
N THR A 503 -21.32 6.39 -1.85
CA THR A 503 -21.74 5.54 -0.74
C THR A 503 -20.71 4.46 -0.53
N TYR A 504 -20.19 4.29 0.69
CA TYR A 504 -19.29 3.19 1.00
C TYR A 504 -19.96 1.84 0.76
N VAL A 505 -19.22 0.93 0.16
CA VAL A 505 -19.61 -0.47 -0.03
C VAL A 505 -18.44 -1.38 0.33
N PRO A 506 -18.69 -2.62 0.80
CA PRO A 506 -17.64 -3.57 1.14
C PRO A 506 -16.66 -3.83 -0.01
N ALA A 507 -15.45 -4.23 0.35
CA ALA A 507 -14.45 -4.69 -0.60
C ALA A 507 -14.87 -6.01 -1.25
N ASN A 508 -14.42 -6.24 -2.50
CA ASN A 508 -14.64 -7.51 -3.17
C ASN A 508 -13.65 -8.57 -2.67
N ALA A 509 -13.97 -9.85 -2.88
CA ALA A 509 -13.10 -10.96 -2.50
C ALA A 509 -11.76 -10.98 -3.26
N GLU A 510 -11.74 -10.47 -4.50
CA GLU A 510 -10.54 -10.43 -5.33
C GLU A 510 -9.69 -9.17 -5.09
N ASP A 511 -10.19 -8.20 -4.31
CA ASP A 511 -9.43 -6.97 -4.05
C ASP A 511 -8.18 -7.30 -3.23
N ALA A 512 -7.06 -6.68 -3.61
CA ALA A 512 -5.76 -6.93 -2.99
C ALA A 512 -5.77 -6.58 -1.49
N ILE A 513 -5.13 -7.45 -0.70
CA ILE A 513 -4.81 -7.15 0.69
C ILE A 513 -3.60 -6.22 0.69
N VAL A 514 -3.73 -5.09 1.36
CA VAL A 514 -2.66 -4.11 1.53
C VAL A 514 -2.39 -3.90 3.01
N SER A 515 -1.15 -3.57 3.35
CA SER A 515 -0.73 -3.40 4.72
C SER A 515 -0.04 -2.07 4.94
N GLU A 516 -0.17 -1.53 6.16
CA GLU A 516 0.56 -0.36 6.61
C GLU A 516 0.99 -0.52 8.08
N VAL A 517 2.13 0.09 8.42
CA VAL A 517 2.62 0.12 9.80
C VAL A 517 2.38 1.50 10.36
N VAL A 518 1.78 1.53 11.55
CA VAL A 518 1.51 2.75 12.31
C VAL A 518 2.13 2.64 13.69
N THR A 519 2.36 3.79 14.34
CA THR A 519 2.87 3.83 15.71
C THR A 519 1.73 4.11 16.68
N ILE A 520 1.66 3.34 17.76
CA ILE A 520 0.66 3.51 18.82
C ILE A 520 1.04 4.73 19.67
N GLU A 521 0.14 5.70 19.81
CA GLU A 521 0.27 6.79 20.78
C GLU A 521 -0.22 6.34 22.15
N SER A 522 -1.40 5.71 22.22
CA SER A 522 -1.95 5.17 23.46
C SER A 522 -3.01 4.08 23.23
N MET A 523 -3.28 3.30 24.27
CA MET A 523 -4.39 2.35 24.33
C MET A 523 -5.13 2.49 25.67
N THR A 524 -6.46 2.41 25.64
CA THR A 524 -7.28 2.48 26.87
C THR A 524 -7.43 1.10 27.52
N ASP A 525 -7.10 0.99 28.80
CA ASP A 525 -7.13 -0.26 29.60
C ASP A 525 -8.47 -0.56 30.31
N THR A 526 -9.32 0.48 30.42
CA THR A 526 -10.59 0.49 31.17
C THR A 526 -11.83 0.55 30.28
N ALA A 527 -11.66 0.77 28.98
CA ALA A 527 -12.77 0.79 28.03
C ALA A 527 -13.14 -0.65 27.61
N ASP A 528 -14.43 -0.89 27.48
CA ASP A 528 -14.99 -2.11 26.87
C ASP A 528 -15.90 -1.65 25.73
N PRO A 529 -15.43 -1.69 24.47
CA PRO A 529 -14.16 -2.28 23.98
C PRO A 529 -12.91 -1.37 24.07
N THR A 530 -11.72 -1.96 23.87
CA THR A 530 -10.42 -1.24 23.86
C THR A 530 -10.34 -0.24 22.69
N VAL A 531 -9.82 0.96 22.95
CA VAL A 531 -9.56 2.00 21.95
C VAL A 531 -8.05 2.23 21.81
N ILE A 532 -7.57 2.25 20.57
CA ILE A 532 -6.19 2.56 20.18
C ILE A 532 -6.17 3.95 19.52
N THR A 533 -5.27 4.81 19.97
CA THR A 533 -4.94 6.09 19.32
C THR A 533 -3.56 6.00 18.70
N LEU A 534 -3.43 6.46 17.45
CA LEU A 534 -2.23 6.41 16.64
C LEU A 534 -1.50 7.76 16.63
N VAL A 535 -0.17 7.75 16.54
CA VAL A 535 0.65 8.97 16.45
C VAL A 535 0.34 9.77 15.17
N ALA A 536 0.00 9.06 14.09
CA ALA A 536 -0.43 9.64 12.83
C ALA A 536 -1.62 8.86 12.28
N ALA A 537 -2.50 9.56 11.56
CA ALA A 537 -3.65 8.94 10.91
C ALA A 537 -3.22 7.93 9.84
N MET A 538 -4.00 6.86 9.72
CA MET A 538 -3.88 5.87 8.64
C MET A 538 -3.95 6.55 7.27
N THR A 539 -3.02 6.18 6.41
CA THR A 539 -2.93 6.67 5.03
C THR A 539 -4.03 6.08 4.16
N ARG A 540 -4.49 4.86 4.48
CA ARG A 540 -5.52 4.13 3.73
C ARG A 540 -6.84 4.06 4.50
N SER A 541 -7.91 3.83 3.75
CA SER A 541 -9.24 3.54 4.28
C SER A 541 -9.60 2.08 4.01
N TYR A 542 -9.81 1.30 5.06
CA TYR A 542 -10.03 -0.14 4.96
C TYR A 542 -11.49 -0.53 5.08
N ASP A 543 -11.87 -1.60 4.39
CA ASP A 543 -13.05 -2.36 4.75
C ASP A 543 -12.79 -3.07 6.08
N ARG A 544 -13.38 -2.50 7.13
CA ARG A 544 -13.33 -2.95 8.53
C ARG A 544 -13.54 -4.45 8.70
N THR A 545 -14.38 -5.07 7.88
CA THR A 545 -14.69 -6.51 7.99
C THR A 545 -13.52 -7.39 7.54
N THR A 546 -12.60 -6.84 6.74
CA THR A 546 -11.44 -7.56 6.18
C THR A 546 -10.16 -7.31 6.97
N VAL A 547 -10.16 -6.36 7.90
CA VAL A 547 -8.97 -5.93 8.63
C VAL A 547 -8.52 -6.96 9.65
N THR A 548 -7.20 -7.12 9.75
CA THR A 548 -6.49 -7.80 10.83
C THR A 548 -5.41 -6.86 11.34
N LEU A 549 -5.36 -6.68 12.66
CA LEU A 549 -4.38 -5.87 13.36
C LEU A 549 -3.38 -6.79 14.07
N TYR A 550 -2.09 -6.64 13.78
CA TYR A 550 -1.03 -7.40 14.45
C TYR A 550 -0.26 -6.47 15.40
N GLY A 551 -0.23 -6.81 16.69
CA GLY A 551 0.54 -6.07 17.71
C GLY A 551 1.93 -6.66 17.99
N ASN A 552 2.15 -7.92 17.61
CA ASN A 552 3.45 -8.60 17.74
C ASN A 552 4.38 -8.26 16.57
N VAL A 553 4.64 -6.97 16.35
CA VAL A 553 5.43 -6.47 15.22
C VAL A 553 6.87 -6.21 15.65
N ALA A 554 7.84 -6.73 14.89
CA ALA A 554 9.25 -6.41 15.02
C ALA A 554 9.85 -6.01 13.67
N PRO A 555 10.68 -4.95 13.61
CA PRO A 555 11.46 -4.64 12.43
C PRO A 555 12.50 -5.73 12.16
N ALA A 556 12.77 -5.99 10.89
CA ALA A 556 13.77 -6.94 10.44
C ALA A 556 14.46 -6.44 9.18
N THR A 557 15.72 -6.82 8.99
CA THR A 557 16.46 -6.50 7.77
C THR A 557 17.10 -7.74 7.16
N HIS A 558 17.34 -7.69 5.86
CA HIS A 558 17.99 -8.75 5.10
C HIS A 558 19.43 -8.98 5.59
N GLY A 559 19.86 -10.23 5.58
CA GLY A 559 21.22 -10.63 5.94
C GLY A 559 21.28 -11.34 7.28
N LYS A 560 22.33 -12.16 7.43
CA LYS A 560 22.53 -13.09 8.54
C LYS A 560 23.76 -12.72 9.36
N THR A 561 23.67 -12.80 10.68
CA THR A 561 24.79 -12.54 11.59
C THR A 561 25.81 -13.67 11.58
N GLN A 562 27.07 -13.29 11.35
CA GLN A 562 28.27 -14.08 11.61
C GLN A 562 28.92 -13.54 12.89
N ALA A 563 28.77 -14.26 14.00
CA ALA A 563 29.31 -13.84 15.30
C ALA A 563 30.73 -14.39 15.54
N ASN A 564 31.59 -13.54 16.11
CA ASN A 564 32.93 -13.89 16.60
C ASN A 564 33.80 -14.67 15.61
N GLU A 565 33.73 -14.35 14.32
CA GLU A 565 34.58 -14.93 13.30
C GLU A 565 36.04 -14.58 13.57
N VAL A 566 36.90 -15.59 13.68
CA VAL A 566 38.34 -15.38 13.78
C VAL A 566 38.89 -15.00 12.41
N LEU A 567 39.41 -13.79 12.30
CA LEU A 567 40.07 -13.29 11.09
C LEU A 567 41.55 -13.69 11.04
N GLY A 568 42.23 -13.67 12.18
CA GLY A 568 43.63 -14.11 12.29
C GLY A 568 44.34 -13.61 13.54
N SER A 569 45.68 -13.68 13.49
CA SER A 569 46.60 -13.31 14.56
C SER A 569 47.29 -11.99 14.26
N GLY A 570 47.20 -11.03 15.16
CA GLY A 570 47.92 -9.77 15.06
C GLY A 570 49.42 -9.95 15.27
N ASN A 571 50.24 -9.10 14.63
CA ASN A 571 51.68 -9.06 14.81
C ASN A 571 52.19 -7.61 14.91
N ALA A 572 52.62 -7.17 16.10
CA ALA A 572 53.06 -5.79 16.32
C ALA A 572 54.27 -5.34 15.48
N SER A 573 55.02 -6.26 14.87
CA SER A 573 56.14 -5.91 13.97
C SER A 573 55.69 -5.49 12.57
N GLN A 574 54.46 -5.83 12.16
CA GLN A 574 53.95 -5.55 10.82
C GLN A 574 53.07 -4.29 10.79
N SER A 575 53.31 -3.43 9.81
CA SER A 575 52.47 -2.29 9.46
C SER A 575 51.35 -2.70 8.50
N PHE A 576 50.22 -1.99 8.53
CA PHE A 576 49.11 -2.17 7.58
C PHE A 576 48.67 -3.63 7.43
N GLN A 577 48.61 -4.35 8.54
CA GLN A 577 48.11 -5.72 8.51
C GLN A 577 46.68 -5.72 7.99
N ASN A 578 46.40 -6.68 7.11
CA ASN A 578 45.14 -6.81 6.40
C ASN A 578 44.56 -8.20 6.63
N PHE A 579 43.26 -8.27 6.88
CA PHE A 579 42.54 -9.53 7.07
C PHE A 579 41.24 -9.53 6.28
N VAL A 580 40.89 -10.65 5.66
CA VAL A 580 39.69 -10.77 4.82
C VAL A 580 38.55 -11.39 5.61
N LEU A 581 37.34 -10.84 5.49
CA LEU A 581 36.11 -11.43 6.02
C LEU A 581 35.80 -12.73 5.26
N LYS A 582 35.41 -13.81 5.95
CA LYS A 582 35.24 -15.11 5.27
C LYS A 582 33.85 -15.26 4.64
N GLN A 583 32.85 -14.59 5.21
CA GLN A 583 31.52 -14.43 4.62
C GLN A 583 31.42 -13.10 3.87
N THR A 584 30.83 -13.16 2.68
CA THR A 584 30.58 -12.03 1.77
C THR A 584 29.17 -12.18 1.19
N PRO A 585 28.50 -11.07 0.81
CA PRO A 585 28.95 -9.68 0.96
C PRO A 585 28.63 -9.11 2.35
N LEU A 586 29.40 -8.10 2.81
CA LEU A 586 29.17 -7.42 4.10
C LEU A 586 27.86 -6.62 4.09
N THR A 587 27.01 -6.86 5.07
CA THR A 587 25.75 -6.16 5.23
C THR A 587 25.92 -4.72 5.67
N HIS A 588 25.32 -3.81 4.91
CA HIS A 588 25.05 -2.44 5.30
C HIS A 588 23.55 -2.23 5.45
N VAL A 589 23.15 -1.40 6.42
CA VAL A 589 21.75 -1.04 6.67
C VAL A 589 21.54 0.44 6.34
N SER A 590 20.30 0.82 6.03
CA SER A 590 19.95 2.23 5.81
C SER A 590 20.25 3.04 7.08
N ALA A 591 20.91 4.18 6.93
CA ALA A 591 21.28 5.04 8.04
C ALA A 591 21.26 6.52 7.64
N ALA A 592 21.05 7.41 8.61
CA ALA A 592 21.08 8.86 8.41
C ALA A 592 22.52 9.42 8.29
N THR A 593 23.31 8.84 7.39
CA THR A 593 24.67 9.26 7.03
C THR A 593 24.66 9.91 5.63
N PRO A 594 25.71 10.65 5.22
CA PRO A 594 25.78 11.21 3.86
C PRO A 594 25.69 10.16 2.74
N SER A 595 26.22 8.95 2.96
CA SER A 595 26.11 7.83 2.02
C SER A 595 24.77 7.08 2.11
N GLY A 596 24.00 7.30 3.16
CA GLY A 596 22.73 6.61 3.41
C GLY A 596 22.85 5.18 3.93
N ALA A 597 24.07 4.74 4.26
CA ALA A 597 24.35 3.38 4.70
C ALA A 597 25.30 3.36 5.92
N GLU A 598 25.14 2.34 6.77
CA GLU A 598 26.03 2.03 7.88
C GLU A 598 26.42 0.55 7.87
N SER A 599 27.72 0.30 8.09
CA SER A 599 28.31 -1.04 8.16
C SER A 599 27.89 -1.77 9.44
N THR A 600 27.56 -3.06 9.33
CA THR A 600 27.28 -3.92 10.49
C THR A 600 28.55 -4.47 11.15
N LEU A 601 29.73 -4.15 10.62
CA LEU A 601 31.00 -4.72 11.03
C LEU A 601 31.47 -4.19 12.40
N GLN A 602 31.73 -5.12 13.31
CA GLN A 602 32.43 -4.87 14.56
C GLN A 602 33.70 -5.70 14.62
N VAL A 603 34.85 -5.04 14.72
CA VAL A 603 36.15 -5.71 14.84
C VAL A 603 36.69 -5.55 16.26
N ARG A 604 37.07 -6.67 16.87
CA ARG A 604 37.68 -6.72 18.19
C ARG A 604 39.07 -7.33 18.12
N VAL A 605 40.02 -6.71 18.82
CA VAL A 605 41.37 -7.25 18.98
C VAL A 605 41.65 -7.40 20.46
N ASN A 606 41.94 -8.62 20.92
CA ASN A 606 41.99 -8.95 22.35
C ASN A 606 40.70 -8.49 23.07
N ASP A 607 39.54 -8.78 22.49
CA ASP A 607 38.19 -8.39 22.97
C ASP A 607 37.89 -6.87 23.03
N ILE A 608 38.85 -6.04 22.66
CA ILE A 608 38.71 -4.57 22.63
C ILE A 608 38.18 -4.14 21.27
N LEU A 609 37.17 -3.27 21.25
CA LEU A 609 36.59 -2.72 20.01
C LEU A 609 37.59 -1.80 19.32
N TRP A 610 37.74 -2.00 18.01
CA TRP A 610 38.37 -1.07 17.08
C TRP A 610 37.28 -0.40 16.25
N HIS A 611 37.54 0.82 15.79
CA HIS A 611 36.55 1.65 15.11
C HIS A 611 36.86 1.75 13.62
N GLU A 612 35.85 1.50 12.79
CA GLU A 612 35.92 1.74 11.36
C GLU A 612 36.04 3.25 11.10
N VAL A 613 36.92 3.64 10.18
CA VAL A 613 37.06 5.02 9.73
C VAL A 613 37.16 5.05 8.20
N PRO A 614 36.77 6.15 7.52
CA PRO A 614 36.88 6.25 6.06
C PRO A 614 38.33 6.26 5.57
N THR A 615 39.25 6.78 6.40
CA THR A 615 40.67 6.85 6.07
C THR A 615 41.53 6.81 7.33
N LEU A 616 42.69 6.16 7.24
CA LEU A 616 43.73 6.19 8.26
C LEU A 616 44.48 7.54 8.28
N TYR A 617 44.34 8.35 7.23
CA TYR A 617 44.99 9.65 7.15
C TYR A 617 44.56 10.57 8.31
N LEU A 618 45.53 11.31 8.86
CA LEU A 618 45.37 12.17 10.05
C LEU A 618 44.88 11.47 11.33
N ARG A 619 44.93 10.13 11.41
CA ARG A 619 44.67 9.40 12.66
C ARG A 619 45.93 9.28 13.50
N GLY A 620 45.79 9.38 14.82
CA GLY A 620 46.91 9.25 15.75
C GLY A 620 47.50 7.84 15.81
N ALA A 621 48.81 7.76 16.07
CA ALA A 621 49.59 6.52 16.17
C ALA A 621 49.09 5.46 17.19
N ARG A 622 48.18 5.83 18.09
CA ARG A 622 47.60 4.95 19.12
C ARG A 622 46.09 4.79 18.99
N GLU A 623 45.48 5.39 17.98
CA GLU A 623 44.04 5.26 17.74
C GLU A 623 43.73 3.84 17.23
N ARG A 624 42.77 3.18 17.87
CA ARG A 624 42.33 1.82 17.52
C ARG A 624 41.33 1.90 16.37
N VAL A 625 41.87 2.10 15.18
CA VAL A 625 41.08 2.32 13.97
C VAL A 625 41.47 1.34 12.87
N PHE A 626 40.53 1.05 11.99
CA PHE A 626 40.74 0.28 10.77
C PHE A 626 39.95 0.91 9.62
N VAL A 627 40.35 0.60 8.39
CA VAL A 627 39.62 0.91 7.16
C VAL A 627 39.18 -0.41 6.51
N THR A 628 38.10 -0.37 5.74
CA THR A 628 37.64 -1.49 4.94
C THR A 628 37.90 -1.25 3.47
N HIS A 629 38.18 -2.32 2.73
CA HIS A 629 38.30 -2.31 1.28
C HIS A 629 37.48 -3.45 0.70
N MET A 630 36.65 -3.14 -0.29
CA MET A 630 35.86 -4.11 -1.04
C MET A 630 36.50 -4.33 -2.42
N ASP A 631 36.64 -5.57 -2.84
CA ASP A 631 37.06 -5.93 -4.19
C ASP A 631 35.87 -6.14 -5.14
N ASP A 632 36.16 -6.53 -6.38
CA ASP A 632 35.18 -6.67 -7.46
C ASP A 632 34.21 -7.84 -7.22
N GLU A 633 34.63 -8.84 -6.44
CA GLU A 633 33.83 -9.99 -6.02
C GLU A 633 33.02 -9.72 -4.73
N GLY A 634 33.08 -8.51 -4.17
CA GLY A 634 32.39 -8.12 -2.94
C GLY A 634 33.04 -8.64 -1.66
N SER A 635 34.26 -9.17 -1.76
CA SER A 635 35.06 -9.57 -0.60
C SER A 635 35.55 -8.33 0.14
N VAL A 636 35.43 -8.32 1.47
CA VAL A 636 35.82 -7.19 2.30
C VAL A 636 37.08 -7.53 3.08
N SER A 637 38.06 -6.65 3.01
CA SER A 637 39.28 -6.71 3.80
C SER A 637 39.39 -5.56 4.79
N VAL A 638 39.93 -5.85 5.97
CA VAL A 638 40.08 -4.96 7.12
C VAL A 638 41.56 -4.65 7.29
N GLN A 639 41.93 -3.40 7.02
CA GLN A 639 43.31 -2.92 7.13
C GLN A 639 43.51 -2.05 8.38
N PHE A 640 44.54 -2.36 9.15
CA PHE A 640 44.90 -1.66 10.39
C PHE A 640 46.02 -0.64 10.20
N GLY A 641 46.30 0.17 11.22
CA GLY A 641 47.33 1.21 11.17
C GLY A 641 48.78 0.70 11.13
N ASP A 642 49.70 1.60 10.78
CA ASP A 642 51.15 1.37 10.72
C ASP A 642 51.90 1.85 11.98
N GLY A 643 51.18 2.32 12.99
CA GLY A 643 51.74 2.92 14.21
C GLY A 643 52.12 4.40 14.04
N LYS A 644 51.77 5.04 12.92
CA LYS A 644 51.84 6.49 12.70
C LYS A 644 50.44 7.03 12.38
N THR A 645 49.78 6.42 11.40
CA THR A 645 48.40 6.69 10.97
C THR A 645 47.51 5.56 11.46
N GLY A 646 47.14 5.61 12.74
CA GLY A 646 46.46 4.52 13.44
C GLY A 646 47.40 3.54 14.16
N ALA A 647 46.88 2.84 15.16
CA ALA A 647 47.62 1.86 15.96
C ALA A 647 47.95 0.60 15.17
N ARG A 648 49.13 0.02 15.45
CA ARG A 648 49.44 -1.36 15.05
C ARG A 648 48.68 -2.34 15.91
N LEU A 649 48.41 -3.51 15.36
CA LEU A 649 47.85 -4.60 16.12
C LEU A 649 48.83 -5.10 17.20
N PRO A 650 48.38 -5.36 18.43
CA PRO A 650 49.16 -6.12 19.38
C PRO A 650 49.36 -7.55 18.89
N SER A 651 50.54 -8.13 19.16
CA SER A 651 50.79 -9.54 18.87
C SER A 651 49.90 -10.44 19.72
N GLY A 652 49.29 -11.45 19.10
CA GLY A 652 48.47 -12.44 19.80
C GLY A 652 47.96 -13.53 18.85
N ASP A 653 47.49 -14.64 19.40
CA ASP A 653 46.97 -15.77 18.64
C ASP A 653 45.46 -15.65 18.47
N GLU A 654 44.97 -15.72 17.22
CA GLU A 654 43.55 -15.67 16.86
C GLU A 654 42.78 -14.53 17.56
N ASN A 655 43.49 -13.43 17.77
CA ASN A 655 43.05 -12.35 18.62
C ASN A 655 42.28 -11.28 17.85
N VAL A 656 42.30 -11.32 16.51
CA VAL A 656 41.51 -10.46 15.63
C VAL A 656 40.21 -11.19 15.29
N ARG A 657 39.09 -10.65 15.77
CA ARG A 657 37.76 -11.24 15.60
C ARG A 657 36.79 -10.22 15.03
N ALA A 658 35.89 -10.65 14.17
CA ALA A 658 34.82 -9.84 13.62
C ALA A 658 33.44 -10.40 13.97
N THR A 659 32.50 -9.50 14.21
CA THR A 659 31.06 -9.81 14.22
C THR A 659 30.41 -8.88 13.20
N TYR A 660 29.69 -9.44 12.25
CA TYR A 660 29.11 -8.69 11.15
C TYR A 660 27.95 -9.48 10.55
N ARG A 661 27.19 -8.84 9.67
CA ARG A 661 26.13 -9.53 8.91
C ARG A 661 26.55 -9.71 7.46
N TYR A 662 26.06 -10.76 6.82
CA TYR A 662 26.28 -11.00 5.40
C TYR A 662 24.97 -11.24 4.65
N GLY A 663 24.89 -10.74 3.42
CA GLY A 663 23.67 -10.66 2.61
C GLY A 663 23.16 -9.21 2.51
N ILE A 664 23.01 -8.72 1.29
CA ILE A 664 22.58 -7.35 0.93
C ILE A 664 21.80 -7.39 -0.37
N GLY A 665 21.44 -6.21 -0.87
CA GLY A 665 21.09 -6.07 -2.27
C GLY A 665 19.64 -6.38 -2.56
N GLN A 666 19.33 -6.26 -3.84
CA GLN A 666 17.99 -6.44 -4.38
C GLN A 666 17.49 -7.88 -4.25
N GLU A 667 18.38 -8.86 -3.99
CA GLU A 667 17.99 -10.21 -3.61
C GLU A 667 17.07 -10.24 -2.37
N GLY A 668 17.16 -9.25 -1.48
CA GLY A 668 16.25 -9.12 -0.33
C GLY A 668 14.86 -8.58 -0.66
N MET A 669 14.58 -8.16 -1.90
CA MET A 669 13.29 -7.59 -2.31
C MET A 669 12.27 -8.70 -2.57
N LEU A 670 11.59 -9.10 -1.50
CA LEU A 670 10.59 -10.17 -1.50
C LEU A 670 9.16 -9.62 -1.61
N LYS A 671 8.21 -10.45 -1.99
CA LYS A 671 6.79 -10.12 -1.91
C LYS A 671 6.29 -10.19 -0.47
N ALA A 672 5.16 -9.54 -0.21
CA ALA A 672 4.43 -9.74 1.03
C ALA A 672 4.13 -11.24 1.24
N GLN A 673 4.18 -11.69 2.49
CA GLN A 673 3.94 -13.07 2.95
C GLN A 673 4.99 -14.12 2.54
N GLN A 674 6.03 -13.78 1.79
CA GLN A 674 7.09 -14.73 1.43
C GLN A 674 8.01 -15.09 2.61
N LEU A 675 8.19 -14.21 3.60
CA LEU A 675 8.96 -14.50 4.82
C LEU A 675 8.07 -15.19 5.86
N SER A 676 8.21 -16.51 5.99
CA SER A 676 7.33 -17.30 6.87
C SER A 676 8.00 -18.45 7.62
N LEU A 677 9.26 -18.79 7.30
CA LEU A 677 9.96 -19.92 7.90
C LEU A 677 10.86 -19.46 9.06
N LEU A 678 10.48 -19.74 10.30
CA LEU A 678 11.34 -19.55 11.47
C LEU A 678 12.48 -20.57 11.47
N MET A 679 13.72 -20.12 11.34
CA MET A 679 14.88 -21.02 11.37
C MET A 679 15.16 -21.57 12.77
N THR A 680 14.96 -20.73 13.78
CA THR A 680 14.89 -21.12 15.18
C THR A 680 13.56 -20.64 15.72
N ARG A 681 12.84 -21.50 16.44
CA ARG A 681 11.52 -21.16 16.99
C ARG A 681 11.66 -20.74 18.46
N PRO A 682 11.49 -19.46 18.80
CA PRO A 682 11.41 -19.03 20.19
C PRO A 682 10.25 -19.74 20.91
N LEU A 683 10.41 -19.97 22.21
CA LEU A 683 9.35 -20.61 23.01
C LEU A 683 8.06 -19.78 22.94
N GLY A 684 6.93 -20.43 22.69
CA GLY A 684 5.62 -19.77 22.59
C GLY A 684 5.29 -19.22 21.21
N VAL A 685 6.27 -19.06 20.31
CA VAL A 685 6.05 -18.57 18.94
C VAL A 685 5.68 -19.74 18.03
N ARG A 686 4.58 -19.62 17.30
CA ARG A 686 4.09 -20.63 16.34
C ARG A 686 4.45 -20.28 14.90
N GLY A 687 4.44 -19.00 14.53
CA GLY A 687 4.67 -18.57 13.16
C GLY A 687 5.06 -17.11 13.05
N VAL A 688 5.40 -16.72 11.83
CA VAL A 688 5.77 -15.36 11.46
C VAL A 688 5.34 -15.13 10.02
N ILE A 689 5.01 -13.89 9.67
CA ILE A 689 4.78 -13.43 8.30
C ILE A 689 5.38 -12.03 8.12
N ASN A 690 5.65 -11.62 6.89
CA ASN A 690 5.82 -10.20 6.53
C ASN A 690 4.56 -9.68 5.81
N PRO A 691 3.64 -8.97 6.49
CA PRO A 691 2.42 -8.49 5.85
C PRO A 691 2.63 -7.47 4.72
N MET A 692 3.84 -6.91 4.61
CA MET A 692 4.26 -5.99 3.56
C MET A 692 5.61 -6.43 2.95
N ALA A 693 5.83 -6.06 1.70
CA ALA A 693 7.09 -6.31 1.00
C ALA A 693 8.24 -5.55 1.68
N PRO A 694 9.47 -6.11 1.72
CA PRO A 694 10.65 -5.35 2.09
C PRO A 694 10.93 -4.19 1.14
N THR A 695 11.57 -3.14 1.66
CA THR A 695 11.89 -1.92 0.90
C THR A 695 13.30 -1.43 1.20
N GLY A 696 13.79 -0.49 0.39
CA GLY A 696 15.05 0.24 0.65
C GLY A 696 16.33 -0.55 0.35
N ALA A 697 16.24 -1.70 -0.31
CA ALA A 697 17.42 -2.45 -0.73
C ALA A 697 18.13 -1.74 -1.88
N ALA A 698 19.45 -1.88 -1.95
CA ALA A 698 20.25 -1.44 -3.08
C ALA A 698 21.42 -2.39 -3.28
N ASP A 699 21.78 -2.68 -4.53
CA ASP A 699 23.01 -3.41 -4.84
C ASP A 699 24.23 -2.50 -4.67
N PRO A 700 25.45 -3.06 -4.49
CA PRO A 700 26.67 -2.27 -4.51
C PRO A 700 26.77 -1.44 -5.79
N GLU A 701 27.26 -0.21 -5.66
CA GLU A 701 27.30 0.72 -6.78
C GLU A 701 28.05 0.12 -7.98
N ALA A 702 27.40 0.17 -9.15
CA ALA A 702 28.00 -0.24 -10.40
C ALA A 702 29.08 0.76 -10.83
N SER A 703 30.12 0.26 -11.50
CA SER A 703 31.24 1.09 -11.94
C SER A 703 30.80 2.29 -12.80
N GLU A 704 29.82 2.11 -13.68
CA GLU A 704 29.28 3.20 -14.51
C GLU A 704 28.55 4.26 -13.68
N ALA A 705 27.75 3.87 -12.69
CA ALA A 705 27.09 4.81 -11.78
C ALA A 705 28.12 5.62 -10.97
N ALA A 706 29.20 4.97 -10.52
CA ALA A 706 30.28 5.64 -9.81
C ALA A 706 30.99 6.71 -10.66
N ARG A 707 31.06 6.55 -11.99
CA ARG A 707 31.63 7.60 -12.88
C ARG A 707 30.81 8.88 -12.87
N ASP A 708 29.49 8.75 -12.75
CA ASP A 708 28.56 9.86 -12.74
C ASP A 708 28.42 10.48 -11.34
N ASN A 709 28.44 9.65 -10.28
CA ASN A 709 28.24 10.08 -8.90
C ASN A 709 29.52 10.60 -8.23
N ALA A 710 30.69 10.01 -8.48
CA ALA A 710 31.91 10.40 -7.77
C ALA A 710 32.30 11.88 -7.96
N PRO A 711 32.28 12.45 -9.18
CA PRO A 711 32.63 13.87 -9.38
C PRO A 711 31.71 14.84 -8.64
N VAL A 712 30.47 14.42 -8.40
CA VAL A 712 29.41 15.24 -7.80
C VAL A 712 29.68 15.53 -6.33
N THR A 713 30.23 14.58 -5.58
CA THR A 713 30.55 14.76 -4.15
C THR A 713 31.58 15.85 -3.90
N VAL A 714 32.56 16.00 -4.81
CA VAL A 714 33.58 17.05 -4.74
C VAL A 714 33.01 18.43 -5.03
N LEU A 715 31.97 18.52 -5.87
CA LEU A 715 31.34 19.80 -6.23
C LEU A 715 30.53 20.42 -5.08
N THR A 716 30.03 19.60 -4.17
CA THR A 716 29.12 20.04 -3.09
C THR A 716 29.82 20.30 -1.75
N LEU A 717 31.05 19.79 -1.52
CA LEU A 717 31.85 19.99 -0.30
C LEU A 717 31.04 19.73 1.00
N ASP A 718 30.27 18.64 1.02
CA ASP A 718 29.42 18.21 2.14
C ASP A 718 28.35 19.23 2.58
N ARG A 719 27.92 20.13 1.67
CA ARG A 719 26.83 21.08 1.92
C ARG A 719 25.80 21.06 0.82
N ILE A 720 24.54 21.21 1.19
CA ILE A 720 23.43 21.30 0.25
C ILE A 720 22.96 22.75 0.18
N VAL A 721 23.21 23.42 -0.95
CA VAL A 721 22.90 24.85 -1.15
C VAL A 721 22.05 25.07 -2.39
N SER A 722 22.50 24.58 -3.54
CA SER A 722 21.83 24.73 -4.83
C SER A 722 20.77 23.64 -5.03
N LEU A 723 19.81 23.86 -5.94
CA LEU A 723 18.87 22.80 -6.36
C LEU A 723 19.64 21.56 -6.83
N ARG A 724 20.69 21.75 -7.63
CA ARG A 724 21.48 20.64 -8.12
C ARG A 724 22.11 19.86 -6.96
N ASP A 725 22.56 20.52 -5.90
CA ASP A 725 23.11 19.86 -4.71
C ASP A 725 22.07 18.96 -4.01
N PHE A 726 20.80 19.40 -3.92
CA PHE A 726 19.73 18.57 -3.36
C PHE A 726 19.49 17.30 -4.18
N GLU A 727 19.45 17.46 -5.50
CA GLU A 727 19.25 16.36 -6.45
C GLU A 727 20.42 15.36 -6.38
N ASP A 728 21.63 15.89 -6.36
CA ASP A 728 22.88 15.15 -6.36
C ASP A 728 23.10 14.40 -5.04
N PHE A 729 22.85 15.06 -3.91
CA PHE A 729 22.89 14.43 -2.58
C PHE A 729 21.87 13.29 -2.47
N ALA A 730 20.63 13.53 -2.92
CA ALA A 730 19.59 12.51 -2.88
C ALA A 730 19.93 11.32 -3.80
N ARG A 731 20.50 11.56 -4.98
CA ARG A 731 20.92 10.48 -5.90
C ARG A 731 22.10 9.67 -5.36
N ALA A 732 23.03 10.31 -4.65
CA ALA A 732 24.17 9.63 -4.03
C ALA A 732 23.79 8.87 -2.75
N PHE A 733 22.57 9.01 -2.25
CA PHE A 733 22.10 8.33 -1.06
C PHE A 733 21.72 6.87 -1.38
N ALA A 734 22.35 5.91 -0.70
CA ALA A 734 22.11 4.49 -0.96
C ALA A 734 20.63 4.11 -0.77
N GLY A 735 20.07 3.39 -1.75
CA GLY A 735 18.64 3.08 -1.82
C GLY A 735 17.82 4.03 -2.71
N VAL A 736 18.35 5.21 -3.08
CA VAL A 736 17.71 6.13 -4.04
C VAL A 736 18.28 5.90 -5.44
N GLY A 737 17.43 5.54 -6.40
CA GLY A 737 17.84 5.31 -7.79
C GLY A 737 17.72 6.57 -8.65
N LYS A 738 16.72 7.42 -8.37
CA LYS A 738 16.51 8.67 -9.11
C LYS A 738 16.11 9.79 -8.16
N ALA A 739 16.66 10.96 -8.43
CA ALA A 739 16.27 12.20 -7.79
C ALA A 739 16.15 13.32 -8.84
N GLN A 740 15.19 14.20 -8.63
CA GLN A 740 15.08 15.47 -9.35
C GLN A 740 14.66 16.56 -8.37
N SER A 741 15.36 17.69 -8.37
CA SER A 741 14.97 18.84 -7.55
C SER A 741 14.44 19.99 -8.40
N THR A 742 13.54 20.76 -7.80
CA THR A 742 13.09 22.04 -8.34
C THR A 742 12.64 22.94 -7.21
N TRP A 743 12.28 24.17 -7.53
CA TRP A 743 11.53 25.02 -6.61
C TRP A 743 10.03 24.95 -6.90
N LEU A 744 9.21 25.13 -5.89
CA LEU A 744 7.78 25.39 -6.03
C LEU A 744 7.42 26.64 -5.19
N TRP A 745 6.23 27.18 -5.40
CA TRP A 745 5.76 28.36 -4.68
C TRP A 745 4.49 28.01 -3.91
N ASP A 746 4.52 27.98 -2.58
CA ASP A 746 3.33 27.60 -1.79
C ASP A 746 2.29 28.74 -1.64
N GLY A 747 2.47 29.84 -2.38
CA GLY A 747 1.67 31.05 -2.27
C GLY A 747 2.29 32.12 -1.36
N ARG A 748 3.25 31.75 -0.51
CA ARG A 748 3.91 32.65 0.47
C ARG A 748 5.43 32.65 0.35
N THR A 749 6.02 31.48 0.14
CA THR A 749 7.47 31.28 0.06
C THR A 749 7.84 30.27 -1.02
N ARG A 750 9.11 30.32 -1.43
CA ARG A 750 9.71 29.25 -2.23
C ARG A 750 9.91 28.04 -1.34
N ILE A 751 9.55 26.89 -1.84
CA ILE A 751 9.88 25.60 -1.25
C ILE A 751 10.83 24.88 -2.21
N VAL A 752 11.85 24.22 -1.67
CA VAL A 752 12.64 23.26 -2.44
C VAL A 752 11.83 21.98 -2.48
N HIS A 753 11.57 21.47 -3.66
CA HIS A 753 10.92 20.17 -3.86
C HIS A 753 11.94 19.19 -4.42
N VAL A 754 11.99 18.00 -3.84
CA VAL A 754 12.81 16.89 -4.32
C VAL A 754 11.90 15.71 -4.59
N THR A 755 11.81 15.29 -5.85
CA THR A 755 11.20 14.03 -6.24
C THR A 755 12.23 12.92 -6.14
N ILE A 756 11.89 11.82 -5.47
CA ILE A 756 12.74 10.63 -5.33
C ILE A 756 12.05 9.35 -5.82
N ALA A 757 12.84 8.40 -6.27
CA ALA A 757 12.44 7.01 -6.52
C ALA A 757 13.54 6.06 -6.03
N ALA A 758 13.13 4.90 -5.54
CA ALA A 758 14.03 3.87 -5.01
C ALA A 758 14.92 3.28 -6.10
N ASP A 759 16.08 2.77 -5.72
CA ASP A 759 16.97 2.03 -6.63
C ASP A 759 16.36 0.68 -7.02
N SER A 760 15.63 0.07 -6.08
CA SER A 760 14.91 -1.18 -6.26
C SER A 760 13.43 -1.03 -5.94
N GLY A 761 12.61 -1.89 -6.56
CA GLY A 761 11.16 -1.87 -6.43
C GLY A 761 10.59 -3.28 -6.50
N THR A 762 9.39 -3.49 -5.95
CA THR A 762 8.66 -4.75 -6.06
C THR A 762 7.62 -4.61 -7.16
N ASP A 763 7.55 -5.58 -8.09
CA ASP A 763 6.58 -5.59 -9.20
C ASP A 763 6.54 -4.26 -9.99
N GLY A 764 7.72 -3.67 -10.25
CA GLY A 764 7.86 -2.43 -11.02
C GLY A 764 7.51 -1.13 -10.26
N ASP A 765 7.16 -1.21 -8.97
CA ASP A 765 6.91 -0.04 -8.13
C ASP A 765 8.18 0.39 -7.39
N PHE A 766 8.77 1.52 -7.81
CA PHE A 766 9.97 2.10 -7.22
C PHE A 766 9.63 3.29 -6.30
N ARG A 767 8.38 3.46 -5.90
CA ARG A 767 7.99 4.56 -5.01
C ARG A 767 8.59 4.36 -3.61
N ILE A 768 9.01 5.46 -3.01
CA ILE A 768 9.48 5.48 -1.62
C ILE A 768 8.35 5.95 -0.71
N ASP A 769 7.96 5.13 0.27
CA ASP A 769 6.97 5.50 1.29
C ASP A 769 7.59 6.50 2.28
N SER A 770 6.85 7.56 2.62
CA SER A 770 7.26 8.58 3.60
C SER A 770 7.53 8.05 5.01
N THR A 771 7.06 6.83 5.31
CA THR A 771 7.26 6.14 6.59
C THR A 771 8.40 5.11 6.54
N SER A 772 9.03 4.90 5.39
CA SER A 772 10.16 3.96 5.24
C SER A 772 11.44 4.48 5.87
N ASP A 773 12.31 3.58 6.33
CA ASP A 773 13.63 3.91 6.87
C ASP A 773 14.46 4.72 5.86
N LEU A 774 14.40 4.35 4.57
CA LEU A 774 15.06 5.08 3.49
C LEU A 774 14.64 6.55 3.44
N TYR A 775 13.33 6.84 3.49
CA TYR A 775 12.82 8.20 3.48
C TYR A 775 13.25 8.99 4.72
N LEU A 776 13.07 8.40 5.90
CA LEU A 776 13.36 9.06 7.17
C LEU A 776 14.86 9.37 7.31
N ASN A 777 15.72 8.42 6.96
CA ASN A 777 17.17 8.58 6.99
C ASN A 777 17.65 9.62 5.95
N LEU A 778 17.09 9.61 4.73
CA LEU A 778 17.39 10.62 3.71
C LEU A 778 16.99 12.01 4.19
N ARG A 779 15.76 12.16 4.69
CA ARG A 779 15.23 13.42 5.22
C ARG A 779 16.11 13.97 6.33
N GLN A 780 16.51 13.12 7.27
CA GLN A 780 17.38 13.49 8.39
C GLN A 780 18.79 13.88 7.93
N SER A 781 19.37 13.12 6.98
CA SER A 781 20.71 13.39 6.44
C SER A 781 20.76 14.71 5.64
N ILE A 782 19.71 14.98 4.86
CA ILE A 782 19.52 16.27 4.18
C ILE A 782 19.38 17.42 5.19
N ASP A 783 18.58 17.25 6.26
CA ASP A 783 18.42 18.27 7.30
C ASP A 783 19.71 18.57 8.08
N ALA A 784 20.59 17.58 8.23
CA ALA A 784 21.87 17.75 8.93
C ALA A 784 22.88 18.58 8.11
N THR A 785 22.70 18.68 6.79
CA THR A 785 23.68 19.27 5.86
C THR A 785 23.20 20.54 5.14
N ARG A 786 21.89 20.81 5.15
CA ARG A 786 21.27 22.01 4.54
C ARG A 786 20.97 23.11 5.56
N ASP A 787 20.58 24.29 5.07
CA ASP A 787 19.88 25.30 5.87
C ASP A 787 18.40 24.91 6.08
N THR A 788 18.00 24.71 7.34
CA THR A 788 16.64 24.28 7.71
C THR A 788 15.59 25.39 7.65
N VAL A 789 16.00 26.66 7.51
CA VAL A 789 15.07 27.80 7.35
C VAL A 789 14.35 27.75 6.00
N GLN A 790 15.03 27.27 4.95
CA GLN A 790 14.43 27.07 3.64
C GLN A 790 13.45 25.88 3.71
N PRO A 791 12.16 26.03 3.37
CA PRO A 791 11.27 24.88 3.38
C PRO A 791 11.69 23.84 2.34
N LEU A 792 11.61 22.56 2.73
CA LEU A 792 11.90 21.40 1.89
C LEU A 792 10.71 20.45 1.92
N GLN A 793 10.32 19.97 0.75
CA GLN A 793 9.36 18.91 0.56
C GLN A 793 10.03 17.80 -0.25
N ILE A 794 9.93 16.56 0.24
CA ILE A 794 10.43 15.38 -0.45
C ILE A 794 9.22 14.50 -0.71
N ASP A 795 8.94 14.23 -1.98
CA ASP A 795 7.86 13.34 -2.39
C ASP A 795 8.36 12.25 -3.33
N THR A 796 7.59 11.17 -3.41
CA THR A 796 7.75 10.15 -4.45
C THR A 796 7.24 10.63 -5.82
N TYR A 797 7.20 9.74 -6.80
CA TYR A 797 6.77 10.01 -8.17
C TYR A 797 5.45 9.32 -8.53
N GLU A 798 4.90 9.73 -9.68
CA GLU A 798 3.78 9.07 -10.36
C GLU A 798 4.33 8.21 -11.52
N PRO A 799 4.20 6.87 -11.50
CA PRO A 799 4.46 6.04 -12.66
C PRO A 799 3.33 6.22 -13.68
N ILE A 800 3.73 6.33 -14.93
CA ILE A 800 2.83 6.27 -16.08
C ILE A 800 3.36 5.18 -16.99
N PHE A 801 2.46 4.31 -17.44
CA PHE A 801 2.80 3.23 -18.36
C PHE A 801 2.32 3.55 -19.76
N PHE A 802 3.01 3.02 -20.77
CA PHE A 802 2.57 3.11 -22.16
C PHE A 802 2.67 1.76 -22.86
N ARG A 803 1.88 1.61 -23.93
CA ARG A 803 1.80 0.44 -24.79
C ARG A 803 2.23 0.75 -26.22
N ILE A 804 2.70 -0.28 -26.90
CA ILE A 804 3.16 -0.27 -28.28
C ILE A 804 2.39 -1.35 -29.05
N GLU A 805 1.84 -0.99 -30.21
CA GLU A 805 1.30 -1.95 -31.18
C GLU A 805 2.01 -1.73 -32.51
N ALA A 806 2.59 -2.76 -33.12
CA ALA A 806 3.35 -2.63 -34.36
C ALA A 806 3.35 -3.89 -35.24
N ASP A 807 3.41 -3.70 -36.55
CA ASP A 807 3.73 -4.74 -37.52
C ASP A 807 5.24 -4.75 -37.77
N VAL A 808 5.88 -5.92 -37.64
CA VAL A 808 7.33 -6.09 -37.83
C VAL A 808 7.57 -6.96 -39.05
N PHE A 809 8.23 -6.41 -40.07
CA PHE A 809 8.62 -7.14 -41.28
C PHE A 809 9.99 -7.77 -41.05
N VAL A 810 10.03 -9.09 -41.03
CA VAL A 810 11.21 -9.88 -40.68
C VAL A 810 11.92 -10.32 -41.95
N ASN A 811 13.25 -10.19 -41.95
CA ASN A 811 14.09 -10.74 -43.00
C ASN A 811 13.89 -12.27 -43.07
N PRO A 812 13.61 -12.86 -44.25
CA PRO A 812 13.34 -14.29 -44.39
C PRO A 812 14.44 -15.24 -43.91
N ASP A 813 15.69 -14.76 -43.76
CA ASP A 813 16.81 -15.56 -43.25
C ASP A 813 16.79 -15.70 -41.71
N TYR A 814 15.94 -14.94 -41.00
CA TYR A 814 15.80 -14.95 -39.55
C TYR A 814 14.49 -15.66 -39.13
N LEU A 815 14.51 -16.29 -37.95
CA LEU A 815 13.31 -16.89 -37.35
C LEU A 815 12.43 -15.79 -36.72
N PRO A 816 11.16 -15.64 -37.12
CA PRO A 816 10.29 -14.58 -36.60
C PRO A 816 10.18 -14.57 -35.08
N GLU A 817 10.07 -15.74 -34.43
CA GLU A 817 9.95 -15.83 -32.98
C GLU A 817 11.20 -15.34 -32.24
N LYS A 818 12.39 -15.44 -32.87
CA LYS A 818 13.64 -14.93 -32.29
C LYS A 818 13.75 -13.42 -32.44
N VAL A 819 13.31 -12.90 -33.57
CA VAL A 819 13.27 -11.45 -33.82
C VAL A 819 12.23 -10.78 -32.91
N GLU A 820 11.04 -11.37 -32.76
CA GLU A 820 10.00 -10.87 -31.85
C GLU A 820 10.53 -10.75 -30.42
N ALA A 821 11.16 -11.83 -29.90
CA ALA A 821 11.75 -11.82 -28.57
C ALA A 821 12.88 -10.78 -28.42
N ALA A 822 13.71 -10.62 -29.45
CA ALA A 822 14.78 -9.62 -29.45
C ALA A 822 14.24 -8.18 -29.48
N VAL A 823 13.19 -7.91 -30.26
CA VAL A 823 12.52 -6.60 -30.31
C VAL A 823 11.86 -6.27 -28.97
N LYS A 824 11.13 -7.22 -28.37
CA LYS A 824 10.53 -7.04 -27.04
C LYS A 824 11.60 -6.73 -26.00
N SER A 825 12.68 -7.52 -25.96
CA SER A 825 13.79 -7.30 -25.04
C SER A 825 14.49 -5.96 -25.24
N ALA A 826 14.68 -5.52 -26.48
CA ALA A 826 15.28 -4.21 -26.79
C ALA A 826 14.39 -3.04 -26.33
N LEU A 827 13.07 -3.14 -26.53
CA LEU A 827 12.10 -2.14 -26.07
C LEU A 827 12.02 -2.09 -24.54
N GLU A 828 11.94 -3.24 -23.89
CA GLU A 828 11.94 -3.35 -22.43
C GLU A 828 13.21 -2.75 -21.83
N ALA A 829 14.38 -3.02 -22.42
CA ALA A 829 15.64 -2.43 -21.97
C ALA A 829 15.68 -0.91 -22.16
N ALA A 830 15.31 -0.41 -23.35
CA ALA A 830 15.39 1.01 -23.70
C ALA A 830 14.39 1.89 -22.92
N PHE A 831 13.22 1.35 -22.60
CA PHE A 831 12.15 2.06 -21.90
C PHE A 831 11.94 1.61 -20.46
N SER A 832 12.92 0.92 -19.89
CA SER A 832 12.99 0.50 -18.49
C SER A 832 13.08 1.67 -17.52
N TYR A 833 12.76 1.42 -16.25
CA TYR A 833 13.00 2.38 -15.16
C TYR A 833 14.43 2.94 -15.21
N GLN A 834 15.44 2.09 -15.38
CA GLN A 834 16.86 2.47 -15.34
C GLN A 834 17.18 3.51 -16.42
N GLN A 835 16.67 3.37 -17.64
CA GLN A 835 16.97 4.26 -18.77
C GLN A 835 16.11 5.53 -18.82
N ARG A 836 14.98 5.57 -18.11
CA ARG A 836 14.03 6.70 -18.15
C ARG A 836 14.29 7.71 -17.03
N THR A 837 13.91 8.96 -17.22
CA THR A 837 14.06 10.05 -16.24
C THR A 837 12.74 10.80 -15.99
N PHE A 838 12.64 11.48 -14.84
CA PHE A 838 11.42 12.22 -14.48
C PHE A 838 11.08 13.31 -15.49
N GLY A 839 9.84 13.28 -15.99
CA GLY A 839 9.33 14.20 -17.00
C GLY A 839 9.89 13.96 -18.41
N GLN A 840 10.49 12.79 -18.69
CA GLN A 840 10.98 12.45 -20.02
C GLN A 840 9.85 11.95 -20.93
N ALA A 841 9.67 12.59 -22.07
CA ALA A 841 8.72 12.17 -23.11
C ALA A 841 9.19 10.91 -23.85
N VAL A 842 8.27 10.09 -24.35
CA VAL A 842 8.56 8.99 -25.29
C VAL A 842 8.21 9.47 -26.69
N HIS A 843 9.17 9.38 -27.61
CA HIS A 843 8.94 9.79 -29.00
C HIS A 843 8.71 8.58 -29.91
N ARG A 844 7.80 8.71 -30.87
CA ARG A 844 7.56 7.67 -31.87
C ARG A 844 8.82 7.28 -32.64
N SER A 845 9.66 8.26 -32.98
CA SER A 845 10.94 8.03 -33.66
C SER A 845 11.96 7.28 -32.80
N GLU A 846 11.92 7.46 -31.48
CA GLU A 846 12.78 6.74 -30.53
C GLU A 846 12.39 5.26 -30.50
N VAL A 847 11.09 4.95 -30.39
CA VAL A 847 10.55 3.58 -30.45
C VAL A 847 10.94 2.90 -31.76
N LEU A 848 10.69 3.56 -32.90
CA LEU A 848 11.05 3.03 -34.21
C LEU A 848 12.55 2.77 -34.34
N ALA A 849 13.41 3.67 -33.85
CA ALA A 849 14.85 3.50 -33.92
C ALA A 849 15.33 2.30 -33.08
N VAL A 850 14.78 2.10 -31.88
CA VAL A 850 15.10 0.95 -31.03
C VAL A 850 14.74 -0.36 -31.71
N MET A 851 13.52 -0.45 -32.27
CA MET A 851 13.06 -1.65 -32.95
C MET A 851 13.86 -1.91 -34.25
N GLN A 852 14.14 -0.87 -35.04
CA GLN A 852 14.81 -1.01 -36.34
C GLN A 852 16.29 -1.40 -36.21
N ALA A 853 16.90 -1.16 -35.04
CA ALA A 853 18.28 -1.54 -34.75
C ALA A 853 18.46 -3.05 -34.46
N VAL A 854 17.36 -3.80 -34.31
CA VAL A 854 17.42 -5.25 -34.05
C VAL A 854 17.73 -6.00 -35.34
N ASP A 855 18.76 -6.85 -35.29
CA ASP A 855 19.14 -7.70 -36.42
C ASP A 855 17.97 -8.59 -36.86
N GLY A 856 17.71 -8.63 -38.16
CA GLY A 856 16.58 -9.37 -38.75
C GLY A 856 15.32 -8.54 -38.97
N VAL A 857 15.25 -7.29 -38.51
CA VAL A 857 14.15 -6.37 -38.83
C VAL A 857 14.43 -5.62 -40.14
N GLU A 858 13.59 -5.82 -41.16
CA GLU A 858 13.68 -5.07 -42.43
C GLU A 858 12.97 -3.71 -42.34
N TYR A 859 11.74 -3.71 -41.84
CA TYR A 859 10.92 -2.51 -41.72
C TYR A 859 9.87 -2.68 -40.60
N ILE A 860 9.44 -1.57 -40.00
CA ILE A 860 8.43 -1.54 -38.94
C ILE A 860 7.31 -0.58 -39.32
N ASP A 861 6.07 -1.03 -39.16
CA ASP A 861 4.91 -0.14 -39.12
C ASP A 861 4.36 -0.06 -37.70
N LEU A 862 4.59 1.07 -37.02
CA LEU A 862 4.13 1.27 -35.65
C LEU A 862 2.65 1.72 -35.68
N ASN A 863 1.73 0.83 -35.35
CA ASN A 863 0.30 1.06 -35.43
C ASN A 863 -0.19 2.02 -34.34
N ALA A 864 0.26 1.83 -33.11
CA ALA A 864 -0.15 2.65 -31.96
C ALA A 864 1.00 2.91 -30.97
N LEU A 865 0.97 4.10 -30.37
CA LEU A 865 1.80 4.50 -29.23
C LEU A 865 0.89 5.28 -28.28
N SER A 866 0.53 4.68 -27.16
CA SER A 866 -0.51 5.21 -26.26
C SER A 866 -0.21 4.98 -24.80
N ILE A 867 -0.70 5.87 -23.93
CA ILE A 867 -0.65 5.68 -22.48
C ILE A 867 -1.58 4.53 -22.10
N SER A 868 -1.15 3.66 -21.19
CA SER A 868 -1.94 2.52 -20.71
C SER A 868 -3.27 2.99 -20.11
N GLY A 869 -4.38 2.36 -20.50
CA GLY A 869 -5.73 2.76 -20.09
C GLY A 869 -6.34 3.92 -20.88
N ALA A 870 -5.57 4.60 -21.74
CA ALA A 870 -6.12 5.55 -22.71
C ALA A 870 -6.54 4.83 -24.01
N PRO A 871 -7.46 5.40 -24.80
CA PRO A 871 -7.77 4.88 -26.13
C PRO A 871 -6.50 4.81 -26.99
N ALA A 872 -6.37 3.77 -27.81
CA ALA A 872 -5.27 3.65 -28.75
C ALA A 872 -5.23 4.87 -29.68
N THR A 873 -4.14 5.63 -29.57
CA THR A 873 -3.87 6.83 -30.37
C THR A 873 -2.55 6.66 -31.10
N ASN A 874 -2.40 7.34 -32.24
CA ASN A 874 -1.14 7.41 -32.96
C ASN A 874 -0.46 8.76 -32.70
N GLU A 875 -0.16 9.03 -31.43
CA GLU A 875 0.46 10.30 -31.02
C GLU A 875 1.94 10.34 -31.44
N PRO A 876 2.46 11.49 -31.92
CA PRO A 876 3.87 11.61 -32.30
C PRO A 876 4.81 11.54 -31.08
N ARG A 877 4.28 11.83 -29.88
CA ARG A 877 4.99 11.72 -28.60
C ARG A 877 4.01 11.56 -27.44
N LEU A 878 4.44 10.85 -26.41
CA LEU A 878 3.77 10.79 -25.11
C LEU A 878 4.55 11.68 -24.13
N ILE A 879 3.85 12.54 -23.39
CA ILE A 879 4.47 13.54 -22.51
C ILE A 879 4.39 13.08 -21.06
N ALA A 880 5.54 13.03 -20.38
CA ALA A 880 5.61 12.97 -18.93
C ALA A 880 5.89 14.37 -18.39
N GLN A 881 5.29 14.71 -17.24
CA GLN A 881 5.45 16.01 -16.61
C GLN A 881 6.44 15.97 -15.44
N ARG A 882 7.15 17.06 -15.22
CA ARG A 882 7.91 17.26 -13.98
C ARG A 882 6.96 17.66 -12.85
N VAL A 883 7.45 17.61 -11.61
CA VAL A 883 6.70 18.13 -10.47
C VAL A 883 6.33 19.60 -10.74
N ARG A 884 5.09 19.93 -10.42
CA ARG A 884 4.53 21.24 -10.74
C ARG A 884 3.46 21.60 -9.73
N GLN A 885 3.11 22.87 -9.72
CA GLN A 885 1.95 23.34 -8.99
C GLN A 885 0.79 23.58 -9.97
N GLU A 886 -0.37 23.02 -9.66
CA GLU A 886 -1.58 23.12 -10.48
C GLU A 886 -2.79 23.23 -9.54
N ASP A 887 -3.62 24.26 -9.75
CA ASP A 887 -4.78 24.58 -8.89
C ASP A 887 -4.46 24.72 -7.38
N GLY A 888 -3.26 25.20 -7.06
CA GLY A 888 -2.79 25.35 -5.68
C GLY A 888 -2.33 24.05 -5.01
N LEU A 889 -2.35 22.93 -5.73
CA LEU A 889 -1.86 21.62 -5.28
C LEU A 889 -0.53 21.29 -5.97
N ILE A 890 0.31 20.54 -5.27
CA ILE A 890 1.54 19.99 -5.85
C ILE A 890 1.16 18.69 -6.56
N ARG A 891 1.52 18.59 -7.84
CA ARG A 891 1.41 17.38 -8.67
C ARG A 891 2.78 16.74 -8.73
N LEU A 892 2.85 15.45 -8.42
CA LEU A 892 4.10 14.68 -8.42
C LEU A 892 4.74 14.68 -9.82
N ALA A 893 6.06 14.50 -9.87
CA ALA A 893 6.71 14.27 -11.14
C ALA A 893 6.35 12.89 -11.68
N GLN A 894 6.34 12.77 -13.01
CA GLN A 894 5.93 11.57 -13.71
C GLN A 894 7.12 10.83 -14.26
N LEU A 895 7.07 9.50 -14.18
CA LEU A 895 8.04 8.63 -14.82
C LEU A 895 7.30 7.74 -15.81
N LEU A 896 7.58 7.94 -17.10
CA LEU A 896 6.93 7.23 -18.19
C LEU A 896 7.79 6.05 -18.65
N THR A 897 7.32 4.84 -18.41
CA THR A 897 7.98 3.55 -18.69
C THR A 897 7.07 2.62 -19.48
N LEU A 898 7.64 1.64 -20.17
CA LEU A 898 6.87 0.63 -20.89
C LEU A 898 6.10 -0.25 -19.88
N GLU A 899 4.84 -0.58 -20.19
CA GLU A 899 4.05 -1.49 -19.36
C GLU A 899 4.54 -2.94 -19.47
N GLU A 900 4.44 -3.70 -18.38
CA GLU A 900 4.69 -5.14 -18.42
C GLU A 900 3.72 -5.81 -19.41
N ASN A 901 4.25 -6.56 -20.37
CA ASN A 901 3.49 -7.13 -21.49
C ASN A 901 2.76 -6.09 -22.37
N GLY A 902 3.17 -4.82 -22.33
CA GLY A 902 2.57 -3.72 -23.10
C GLY A 902 2.96 -3.64 -24.57
N VAL A 903 3.60 -4.68 -25.13
CA VAL A 903 4.09 -4.71 -26.51
C VAL A 903 3.36 -5.79 -27.30
N ASP A 904 2.50 -5.36 -28.22
CA ASP A 904 1.80 -6.22 -29.17
C ASP A 904 2.44 -6.11 -30.56
N LEU A 905 2.97 -7.23 -31.07
CA LEU A 905 3.69 -7.28 -32.34
C LEU A 905 3.03 -8.27 -33.28
N GLU A 906 2.69 -7.82 -34.49
CA GLU A 906 2.28 -8.70 -35.58
C GLU A 906 3.48 -8.94 -36.52
N MET A 907 3.98 -10.18 -36.53
CA MET A 907 5.14 -10.54 -37.35
C MET A 907 4.70 -10.80 -38.81
N ARG A 908 5.33 -10.09 -39.76
CA ARG A 908 5.11 -10.20 -41.21
C ARG A 908 6.38 -10.73 -41.88
N THR A 909 6.22 -11.60 -42.87
CA THR A 909 7.32 -12.18 -43.69
C THR A 909 7.08 -11.97 -45.16
#